data_AF-A0A431KRP7-F1
#
_entry.id   AF-A0A431KRP7-F1
#
_cell.length_a   1.000
_cell.length_b   1.000
_cell.length_c   1.000
_cell.angle_alpha   90.00
_cell.angle_beta   90.00
_cell.angle_gamma   90.00
#
_symmetry.space_group_name_H-M   'P 1'
#
loop_
_entity.id
_entity.type
_entity.pdbx_description
1 polymer ?
#
loop_
_entity_poly.entity_id
_entity_poly.type
_entity_poly.pdbx_seq_one_letter_code
_entity_poly.pdbx_strand_id
1 'polypeptide(L)'
;MPGLDFSASEHAPTREGQDASARLNQESNQIGMTGFAGGAARIAITTADGIYHTPEGLKNAVAYEVEHPLHALETVASSAAFAAALKVALPEAGPVGKIAGLAMGAWFVGSAAPGFYDAYKTGLNAKTWSEMSRSGQQWGDAAGTLGVNAALGYAGFKVGAGISGNILARESFDKFADIKQNFWDSTTDRARSLLKLDTTVPTASTVQLRPNFVGDGDKIKLLDSLQSAPEGARVVGHADLDAPMNATVMLKSKASVLMMDRYINRMSTGKAQMLTDEAGAYEQKFGSEQASLDAVTDFARQYNLKVAESDLRSGKVLLVGRTGDFQNAFNLDLLNYATDEGVHIGHTQAVSLPKELAPHVRAVLGTDERAVATTNYRAQKMEAPAADDGFVKQGGYLATEIARAQNFPLSSGGEGQSGAFISLSGGIELADYNKFFAEHGLEQPKPLRVVEVDGARNSPGSPHGGDIENSLDAVQMQSLAPKANIDMVLGPNSDQGFADVFERSIFPKNGEAQKSVVSASWGLGESKQTPQALNTLSIAFRQATIRGVQIFAGAGDNGARSVSNIHQPEFPASDPHVTGVGGLKMVLGPDGKMQSVTTWNEGESSSTGGGVSRIFRLPWWQRDANVPNNIDTGKPGRGVPDISTNAAKSTGFPVRVGGQDLVIGGTSAGAPLYAGLMLNINSELAAAGHNPITPLNPWLYAPAQSNLFHDVTTGNNNGYEAGRGWDPTTGLGWVDGQAMLESMKNYRSAANSIKVADFMGSVSSTNPGQDHSKR
;
A
#
# COMPACT_ATOMS: atom_id res chain seq x y z
N MET A 1 61.23 -2.54 -20.88
CA MET A 1 61.32 -2.09 -19.47
C MET A 1 61.08 -0.58 -19.44
N PRO A 2 60.46 -0.04 -18.38
CA PRO A 2 59.10 0.52 -18.36
C PRO A 2 59.03 2.04 -18.60
N GLY A 3 57.81 2.55 -18.81
CA GLY A 3 57.49 3.98 -18.73
C GLY A 3 56.13 4.32 -19.33
N LEU A 4 55.06 4.12 -18.54
CA LEU A 4 53.73 4.70 -18.78
C LEU A 4 53.78 6.21 -18.51
N ASP A 5 53.15 7.01 -19.38
CA ASP A 5 52.65 8.34 -19.03
C ASP A 5 51.26 8.54 -19.66
N PHE A 6 50.37 9.11 -18.85
CA PHE A 6 48.97 9.39 -19.16
C PHE A 6 48.85 10.84 -19.63
N SER A 7 48.25 11.07 -20.80
CA SER A 7 47.65 12.37 -21.12
C SER A 7 46.32 12.20 -21.84
N ALA A 8 45.31 12.87 -21.29
CA ALA A 8 43.93 12.93 -21.74
C ALA A 8 43.76 13.31 -23.22
N SER A 9 42.76 12.69 -23.86
CA SER A 9 42.05 13.27 -25.00
C SER A 9 40.55 13.13 -24.79
N GLU A 10 39.88 14.27 -24.61
CA GLU A 10 38.44 14.42 -24.72
C GLU A 10 37.94 13.83 -26.05
N HIS A 11 36.89 13.01 -26.01
CA HIS A 11 36.09 12.67 -27.19
C HIS A 11 34.70 13.26 -26.98
N ALA A 12 34.45 14.36 -27.70
CA ALA A 12 33.10 14.88 -27.88
C ALA A 12 32.23 13.83 -28.60
N PRO A 13 30.97 13.61 -28.18
CA PRO A 13 30.09 12.64 -28.83
C PRO A 13 29.75 13.10 -30.25
N THR A 14 29.81 12.15 -31.19
CA THR A 14 29.60 12.38 -32.62
C THR A 14 28.18 12.89 -32.93
N ARG A 15 28.11 13.87 -33.85
CA ARG A 15 26.88 14.55 -34.34
C ARG A 15 25.78 13.59 -34.83
N GLU A 16 26.13 12.35 -35.21
CA GLU A 16 25.18 11.31 -35.63
C GLU A 16 24.33 10.75 -34.47
N GLY A 17 24.82 10.80 -33.22
CA GLY A 17 24.06 10.34 -32.04
C GLY A 17 22.97 11.31 -31.60
N GLN A 18 23.18 12.62 -31.77
CA GLN A 18 22.18 13.64 -31.48
C GLN A 18 21.09 13.70 -32.56
N ASP A 19 21.45 13.51 -33.83
CA ASP A 19 20.47 13.42 -34.92
C ASP A 19 19.64 12.12 -34.88
N ALA A 20 20.20 11.01 -34.38
CA ALA A 20 19.45 9.78 -34.15
C ALA A 20 18.45 9.92 -32.99
N SER A 21 18.83 10.54 -31.86
CA SER A 21 17.89 10.81 -30.76
C SER A 21 16.84 11.88 -31.09
N ALA A 22 17.18 12.88 -31.92
CA ALA A 22 16.21 13.86 -32.40
C ALA A 22 15.25 13.24 -33.42
N ARG A 23 15.72 12.38 -34.33
CA ARG A 23 14.86 11.62 -35.25
C ARG A 23 14.02 10.58 -34.53
N LEU A 24 14.54 9.90 -33.50
CA LEU A 24 13.76 8.98 -32.66
C LEU A 24 12.74 9.72 -31.77
N ASN A 25 13.01 10.95 -31.34
CA ASN A 25 12.03 11.77 -30.60
C ASN A 25 10.98 12.44 -31.52
N GLN A 26 11.34 12.71 -32.77
CA GLN A 26 10.42 13.23 -33.78
C GLN A 26 9.56 12.11 -34.39
N GLU A 27 10.15 10.93 -34.57
CA GLU A 27 9.46 9.69 -34.92
C GLU A 27 8.61 9.18 -33.76
N SER A 28 9.02 9.26 -32.49
CA SER A 28 8.17 8.85 -31.35
C SER A 28 6.92 9.72 -31.19
N ASN A 29 7.03 11.01 -31.50
CA ASN A 29 5.88 11.93 -31.54
C ASN A 29 4.99 11.75 -32.79
N GLN A 30 5.51 11.29 -33.92
CA GLN A 30 4.72 10.98 -35.13
C GLN A 30 4.14 9.55 -35.15
N ILE A 31 4.81 8.58 -34.52
CA ILE A 31 4.39 7.17 -34.39
C ILE A 31 3.26 7.05 -33.36
N GLY A 32 3.14 8.00 -32.42
CA GLY A 32 2.18 7.99 -31.31
C GLY A 32 0.68 7.99 -31.65
N MET A 33 0.29 8.06 -32.93
CA MET A 33 -1.10 7.77 -33.34
C MET A 33 -1.24 7.08 -34.69
N THR A 34 -0.23 7.13 -35.55
CA THR A 34 -0.32 6.62 -36.93
C THR A 34 -0.34 5.09 -37.01
N GLY A 35 0.01 4.39 -35.94
CA GLY A 35 0.04 2.92 -35.91
C GLY A 35 -1.07 2.19 -35.14
N PHE A 36 -1.93 2.87 -34.34
CA PHE A 36 -2.78 2.12 -33.40
C PHE A 36 -4.14 2.74 -32.98
N ALA A 37 -4.49 3.97 -33.34
CA ALA A 37 -5.71 4.60 -32.78
C ALA A 37 -6.93 4.49 -33.71
N GLY A 38 -7.61 3.33 -33.69
CA GLY A 38 -8.98 3.24 -34.20
C GLY A 38 -9.94 4.13 -33.39
N GLY A 39 -11.06 4.57 -33.97
CA GLY A 39 -11.98 5.53 -33.33
C GLY A 39 -12.44 5.11 -31.93
N ALA A 40 -12.60 3.81 -31.70
CA ALA A 40 -13.03 3.30 -30.41
C ALA A 40 -11.91 3.28 -29.33
N ALA A 41 -10.63 3.27 -29.72
CA ALA A 41 -9.50 3.49 -28.79
C ALA A 41 -9.47 4.95 -28.32
N ARG A 42 -9.76 5.90 -29.22
CA ARG A 42 -9.86 7.34 -28.89
C ARG A 42 -11.03 7.64 -27.97
N ILE A 43 -12.18 6.99 -28.19
CA ILE A 43 -13.33 7.08 -27.27
C ILE A 43 -12.92 6.60 -25.88
N ALA A 44 -12.24 5.45 -25.77
CA ALA A 44 -11.84 4.93 -24.48
C ALA A 44 -10.88 5.87 -23.75
N ILE A 45 -9.87 6.43 -24.44
CA ILE A 45 -8.91 7.38 -23.85
C ILE A 45 -9.61 8.66 -23.39
N THR A 46 -10.55 9.17 -24.18
CA THR A 46 -11.39 10.33 -23.82
C THR A 46 -12.15 10.07 -22.52
N THR A 47 -12.78 8.89 -22.39
CA THR A 47 -13.52 8.51 -21.18
C THR A 47 -12.59 8.38 -19.96
N ALA A 48 -11.45 7.71 -20.10
CA ALA A 48 -10.54 7.47 -18.98
C ALA A 48 -9.89 8.76 -18.46
N ASP A 49 -9.46 9.64 -19.36
CA ASP A 49 -8.89 10.94 -19.01
C ASP A 49 -9.98 11.90 -18.48
N GLY A 50 -11.20 11.77 -18.98
CA GLY A 50 -12.36 12.48 -18.44
C GLY A 50 -12.73 12.10 -17.02
N ILE A 51 -12.65 10.82 -16.67
CA ILE A 51 -12.84 10.36 -15.27
C ILE A 51 -11.82 11.02 -14.35
N TYR A 52 -10.58 11.22 -14.83
CA TYR A 52 -9.53 11.91 -14.09
C TYR A 52 -9.83 13.40 -13.89
N HIS A 53 -10.39 14.10 -14.89
CA HIS A 53 -10.75 15.52 -14.80
C HIS A 53 -12.10 15.81 -14.13
N THR A 54 -12.88 14.79 -13.79
CA THR A 54 -14.21 14.94 -13.18
C THR A 54 -14.22 15.77 -11.88
N PRO A 55 -13.24 15.68 -10.95
CA PRO A 55 -13.22 16.54 -9.76
C PRO A 55 -13.04 18.03 -10.07
N GLU A 56 -12.30 18.35 -11.14
CA GLU A 56 -12.09 19.73 -11.60
C GLU A 56 -13.33 20.24 -12.33
N GLY A 57 -13.92 19.40 -13.19
CA GLY A 57 -15.21 19.67 -13.82
C GLY A 57 -16.34 19.89 -12.80
N LEU A 58 -16.32 19.19 -11.67
CA LEU A 58 -17.27 19.42 -10.58
C LEU A 58 -17.08 20.80 -9.94
N LYS A 59 -15.84 21.23 -9.72
CA LYS A 59 -15.54 22.59 -9.23
C LYS A 59 -15.97 23.65 -10.24
N ASN A 60 -15.68 23.45 -11.52
CA ASN A 60 -16.05 24.35 -12.61
C ASN A 60 -17.57 24.47 -12.74
N ALA A 61 -18.29 23.35 -12.67
CA ALA A 61 -19.76 23.34 -12.70
C ALA A 61 -20.37 24.05 -11.48
N VAL A 62 -19.81 23.87 -10.28
CA VAL A 62 -20.23 24.62 -9.09
C VAL A 62 -19.95 26.11 -9.25
N ALA A 63 -18.79 26.50 -9.77
CA ALA A 63 -18.45 27.90 -10.03
C ALA A 63 -19.40 28.53 -11.08
N TYR A 64 -19.69 27.81 -12.16
CA TYR A 64 -20.60 28.26 -13.22
C TYR A 64 -22.02 28.53 -12.69
N GLU A 65 -22.57 27.64 -11.85
CA GLU A 65 -23.91 27.81 -11.26
C GLU A 65 -23.95 28.95 -10.21
N VAL A 66 -22.82 29.26 -9.57
CA VAL A 66 -22.66 30.43 -8.69
C VAL A 66 -22.64 31.73 -9.49
N GLU A 67 -22.01 31.74 -10.66
CA GLU A 67 -21.93 32.90 -11.57
C GLU A 67 -23.22 33.11 -12.39
N HIS A 68 -24.01 32.07 -12.60
CA HIS A 68 -25.26 32.10 -13.39
C HIS A 68 -26.48 31.68 -12.54
N PRO A 69 -26.80 32.39 -11.44
CA PRO A 69 -27.81 31.96 -10.47
C PRO A 69 -29.24 31.83 -11.04
N LEU A 70 -29.54 32.51 -12.15
CA LEU A 70 -30.82 32.38 -12.86
C LEU A 70 -30.97 31.01 -13.55
N HIS A 71 -29.87 30.41 -14.00
CA HIS A 71 -29.84 29.07 -14.61
C HIS A 71 -30.06 27.96 -13.56
N ALA A 72 -29.43 28.11 -12.39
CA ALA A 72 -29.66 27.24 -11.23
C ALA A 72 -31.14 27.31 -10.77
N LEU A 73 -31.71 28.52 -10.72
CA LEU A 73 -33.11 28.74 -10.37
C LEU A 73 -34.07 28.14 -11.41
N GLU A 74 -33.77 28.27 -12.70
CA GLU A 74 -34.58 27.67 -13.78
C GLU A 74 -34.53 26.14 -13.73
N THR A 75 -33.37 25.55 -13.45
CA THR A 75 -33.19 24.10 -13.24
C THR A 75 -33.98 23.59 -12.03
N VAL A 76 -33.94 24.32 -10.92
CA VAL A 76 -34.71 24.00 -9.69
C VAL A 76 -36.22 24.19 -9.93
N ALA A 77 -36.63 25.25 -10.62
CA ALA A 77 -38.03 25.57 -10.90
C ALA A 77 -38.67 24.59 -11.91
N SER A 78 -37.94 24.20 -12.95
CA SER A 78 -38.38 23.20 -13.95
C SER A 78 -38.59 21.83 -13.31
N SER A 79 -37.68 21.44 -12.40
CA SER A 79 -37.74 20.19 -11.63
C SER A 79 -38.95 20.18 -10.68
N ALA A 80 -39.24 21.32 -10.04
CA ALA A 80 -40.39 21.47 -9.15
C ALA A 80 -41.73 21.47 -9.90
N ALA A 81 -41.81 22.14 -11.06
CA ALA A 81 -43.00 22.18 -11.89
C ALA A 81 -43.37 20.81 -12.48
N PHE A 82 -42.36 20.03 -12.91
CA PHE A 82 -42.55 18.67 -13.40
C PHE A 82 -42.97 17.69 -12.28
N ALA A 83 -42.43 17.84 -11.07
CA ALA A 83 -42.84 17.07 -9.90
C ALA A 83 -44.29 17.39 -9.46
N ALA A 84 -44.70 18.66 -9.54
CA ALA A 84 -46.08 19.07 -9.31
C ALA A 84 -47.04 18.49 -10.37
N ALA A 85 -46.62 18.45 -11.65
CA ALA A 85 -47.40 17.83 -12.72
C ALA A 85 -47.57 16.31 -12.53
N LEU A 86 -46.52 15.60 -12.09
CA LEU A 86 -46.59 14.17 -11.75
C LEU A 86 -47.51 13.87 -10.56
N LYS A 87 -47.57 14.78 -9.57
CA LYS A 87 -48.47 14.69 -8.40
C LYS A 87 -49.94 14.88 -8.78
N VAL A 88 -50.21 15.65 -9.84
CA VAL A 88 -51.57 15.87 -10.38
C VAL A 88 -52.00 14.72 -11.31
N ALA A 89 -51.07 14.13 -12.07
CA ALA A 89 -51.37 13.07 -13.03
C ALA A 89 -51.58 11.67 -12.40
N LEU A 90 -51.13 11.45 -11.16
CA LEU A 90 -51.21 10.15 -10.48
C LEU A 90 -51.62 10.30 -9.00
N PRO A 91 -52.91 10.47 -8.70
CA PRO A 91 -53.41 10.41 -7.35
C PRO A 91 -53.60 8.95 -6.92
N GLU A 92 -52.93 8.59 -5.82
CA GLU A 92 -53.14 7.40 -4.97
C GLU A 92 -52.26 6.14 -5.18
N ALA A 93 -51.54 5.81 -4.10
CA ALA A 93 -50.96 4.54 -3.65
C ALA A 93 -50.38 3.56 -4.70
N GLY A 94 -49.07 3.67 -4.98
CA GLY A 94 -48.30 2.72 -5.79
C GLY A 94 -46.86 3.21 -6.04
N PRO A 95 -46.01 2.52 -6.83
CA PRO A 95 -44.54 2.70 -6.89
C PRO A 95 -44.09 4.01 -7.58
N VAL A 96 -44.47 5.17 -7.03
CA VAL A 96 -44.19 6.53 -7.52
C VAL A 96 -42.68 6.86 -7.49
N GLY A 97 -41.92 6.29 -6.55
CA GLY A 97 -40.47 6.55 -6.45
C GLY A 97 -39.63 6.00 -7.61
N LYS A 98 -40.09 4.96 -8.30
CA LYS A 98 -39.34 4.31 -9.39
C LYS A 98 -39.50 5.02 -10.74
N ILE A 99 -40.67 5.62 -11.00
CA ILE A 99 -40.97 6.30 -12.28
C ILE A 99 -40.45 7.75 -12.28
N ALA A 100 -40.55 8.45 -11.14
CA ALA A 100 -39.99 9.81 -11.01
C ALA A 100 -38.45 9.82 -11.11
N GLY A 101 -37.77 8.79 -10.58
CA GLY A 101 -36.31 8.64 -10.70
C GLY A 101 -35.85 8.37 -12.14
N LEU A 102 -36.62 7.63 -12.93
CA LEU A 102 -36.33 7.32 -14.34
C LEU A 102 -36.52 8.55 -15.26
N ALA A 103 -37.56 9.35 -15.02
CA ALA A 103 -37.82 10.56 -15.80
C ALA A 103 -36.81 11.68 -15.50
N MET A 104 -36.43 11.87 -14.23
CA MET A 104 -35.38 12.83 -13.85
C MET A 104 -34.01 12.41 -14.37
N GLY A 105 -33.68 11.11 -14.33
CA GLY A 105 -32.44 10.58 -14.91
C GLY A 105 -32.31 10.88 -16.41
N ALA A 106 -33.39 10.78 -17.17
CA ALA A 106 -33.39 11.10 -18.60
C ALA A 106 -33.17 12.59 -18.91
N TRP A 107 -33.68 13.49 -18.05
CA TRP A 107 -33.51 14.94 -18.23
C TRP A 107 -32.09 15.41 -17.91
N PHE A 108 -31.48 14.93 -16.83
CA PHE A 108 -30.08 15.25 -16.50
C PHE A 108 -29.09 14.67 -17.51
N VAL A 109 -29.39 13.49 -18.05
CA VAL A 109 -28.62 12.93 -19.18
C VAL A 109 -28.79 13.78 -20.43
N GLY A 110 -29.98 14.34 -20.68
CA GLY A 110 -30.25 15.21 -21.83
C GLY A 110 -29.46 16.54 -21.84
N SER A 111 -29.24 17.17 -20.68
CA SER A 111 -28.51 18.44 -20.59
C SER A 111 -26.98 18.28 -20.60
N ALA A 112 -26.45 17.17 -20.11
CA ALA A 112 -25.01 16.86 -20.16
C ALA A 112 -24.59 16.11 -21.43
N ALA A 113 -25.54 15.47 -22.14
CA ALA A 113 -25.27 14.70 -23.36
C ALA A 113 -24.54 15.47 -24.47
N PRO A 114 -24.84 16.76 -24.75
CA PRO A 114 -24.08 17.55 -25.71
C PRO A 114 -22.60 17.67 -25.34
N GLY A 115 -22.28 17.89 -24.06
CA GLY A 115 -20.89 17.99 -23.58
C GLY A 115 -20.12 16.68 -23.72
N PHE A 116 -20.75 15.53 -23.42
CA PHE A 116 -20.14 14.23 -23.66
C PHE A 116 -20.00 13.93 -25.16
N TYR A 117 -21.00 14.27 -25.97
CA TYR A 117 -20.95 14.12 -27.42
C TYR A 117 -19.82 14.95 -28.03
N ASP A 118 -19.66 16.21 -27.60
CA ASP A 118 -18.61 17.11 -28.05
C ASP A 118 -17.23 16.64 -27.59
N ALA A 119 -17.11 16.17 -26.34
CA ALA A 119 -15.88 15.57 -25.85
C ALA A 119 -15.48 14.36 -26.71
N TYR A 120 -16.40 13.44 -26.98
CA TYR A 120 -16.12 12.27 -27.84
C TYR A 120 -15.86 12.64 -29.29
N LYS A 121 -16.55 13.65 -29.84
CA LYS A 121 -16.31 14.16 -31.19
C LYS A 121 -14.93 14.80 -31.29
N THR A 122 -14.49 15.55 -30.26
CA THR A 122 -13.13 16.10 -30.17
C THR A 122 -12.10 14.97 -30.11
N GLY A 123 -12.33 13.95 -29.27
CA GLY A 123 -11.43 12.81 -29.14
C GLY A 123 -11.33 11.98 -30.41
N LEU A 124 -12.45 11.74 -31.10
CA LEU A 124 -12.47 11.03 -32.38
C LEU A 124 -11.70 11.79 -33.48
N ASN A 125 -11.76 13.12 -33.47
CA ASN A 125 -11.10 13.97 -34.46
C ASN A 125 -9.69 14.42 -34.05
N ALA A 126 -9.24 14.11 -32.84
CA ALA A 126 -7.93 14.49 -32.33
C ALA A 126 -6.81 13.88 -33.18
N LYS A 127 -5.85 14.71 -33.56
CA LYS A 127 -4.64 14.33 -34.30
C LYS A 127 -3.40 14.35 -33.43
N THR A 128 -3.50 14.91 -32.22
CA THR A 128 -2.41 15.05 -31.25
C THR A 128 -2.84 14.62 -29.85
N TRP A 129 -1.86 14.27 -29.01
CA TRP A 129 -2.12 13.95 -27.59
C TRP A 129 -2.64 15.14 -26.79
N SER A 130 -2.27 16.37 -27.16
CA SER A 130 -2.84 17.59 -26.57
C SER A 130 -4.33 17.76 -26.86
N GLU A 131 -4.78 17.41 -28.07
CA GLU A 131 -6.21 17.42 -28.42
C GLU A 131 -6.97 16.28 -27.73
N MET A 132 -6.32 15.13 -27.52
CA MET A 132 -6.87 14.03 -26.72
C MET A 132 -7.04 14.41 -25.25
N SER A 133 -6.07 15.10 -24.65
CA SER A 133 -6.19 15.57 -23.26
C SER A 133 -7.27 16.65 -23.13
N ARG A 134 -7.40 17.54 -24.13
CA ARG A 134 -8.50 18.51 -24.19
C ARG A 134 -9.87 17.83 -24.27
N SER A 135 -9.97 16.74 -25.01
CA SER A 135 -11.18 15.91 -25.09
C SER A 135 -11.49 15.23 -23.74
N GLY A 136 -10.48 14.76 -23.01
CA GLY A 136 -10.60 14.29 -21.63
C GLY A 136 -11.13 15.37 -20.68
N GLN A 137 -10.57 16.58 -20.72
CA GLN A 137 -11.06 17.71 -19.91
C GLN A 137 -12.53 18.04 -20.19
N GLN A 138 -12.93 18.13 -21.47
CA GLN A 138 -14.32 18.37 -21.87
C GLN A 138 -15.27 17.29 -21.35
N TRP A 139 -14.81 16.04 -21.33
CA TRP A 139 -15.57 14.92 -20.76
C TRP A 139 -15.71 15.07 -19.23
N GLY A 140 -14.63 15.44 -18.55
CA GLY A 140 -14.61 15.70 -17.10
C GLY A 140 -15.52 16.85 -16.69
N ASP A 141 -15.56 17.93 -17.47
CA ASP A 141 -16.48 19.05 -17.30
C ASP A 141 -17.93 18.62 -17.49
N ALA A 142 -18.25 17.85 -18.54
CA ALA A 142 -19.59 17.30 -18.77
C ALA A 142 -20.05 16.37 -17.62
N ALA A 143 -19.14 15.57 -17.06
CA ALA A 143 -19.40 14.74 -15.90
C ALA A 143 -19.60 15.56 -14.61
N GLY A 144 -18.86 16.66 -14.45
CA GLY A 144 -19.05 17.62 -13.39
C GLY A 144 -20.43 18.28 -13.44
N THR A 145 -20.83 18.79 -14.61
CA THR A 145 -22.15 19.36 -14.86
C THR A 145 -23.27 18.37 -14.59
N LEU A 146 -23.13 17.12 -15.05
CA LEU A 146 -24.08 16.05 -14.74
C LEU A 146 -24.23 15.83 -13.22
N GLY A 147 -23.11 15.85 -12.49
CA GLY A 147 -23.09 15.69 -11.04
C GLY A 147 -23.78 16.82 -10.29
N VAL A 148 -23.52 18.08 -10.66
CA VAL A 148 -24.14 19.26 -10.05
C VAL A 148 -25.63 19.34 -10.39
N ASN A 149 -26.01 19.15 -11.65
CA ASN A 149 -27.41 19.22 -12.09
C ASN A 149 -28.26 18.13 -11.44
N ALA A 150 -27.74 16.91 -11.30
CA ALA A 150 -28.43 15.84 -10.59
C ALA A 150 -28.66 16.18 -9.10
N ALA A 151 -27.71 16.86 -8.45
CA ALA A 151 -27.86 17.30 -7.07
C ALA A 151 -28.88 18.44 -6.92
N LEU A 152 -28.84 19.43 -7.82
CA LEU A 152 -29.76 20.58 -7.82
C LEU A 152 -31.20 20.17 -8.16
N GLY A 153 -31.41 19.35 -9.18
CA GLY A 153 -32.76 18.92 -9.53
C GLY A 153 -33.34 17.91 -8.53
N TYR A 154 -32.51 17.16 -7.79
CA TYR A 154 -32.98 16.41 -6.61
C TYR A 154 -33.45 17.32 -5.48
N ALA A 155 -32.78 18.45 -5.25
CA ALA A 155 -33.23 19.47 -4.30
C ALA A 155 -34.56 20.11 -4.75
N GLY A 156 -34.68 20.48 -6.03
CA GLY A 156 -35.92 21.03 -6.60
C GLY A 156 -37.10 20.06 -6.55
N PHE A 157 -36.87 18.77 -6.83
CA PHE A 157 -37.87 17.71 -6.71
C PHE A 157 -38.43 17.61 -5.28
N LYS A 158 -37.57 17.69 -4.24
CA LYS A 158 -38.00 17.63 -2.84
C LYS A 158 -38.82 18.84 -2.41
N VAL A 159 -38.45 20.04 -2.90
CA VAL A 159 -39.21 21.27 -2.67
C VAL A 159 -40.59 21.18 -3.34
N GLY A 160 -40.66 20.73 -4.59
CA GLY A 160 -41.93 20.54 -5.31
C GLY A 160 -42.82 19.42 -4.75
N ALA A 161 -42.22 18.38 -4.16
CA ALA A 161 -42.95 17.26 -3.55
C ALA A 161 -43.52 17.58 -2.15
N GLY A 162 -43.01 18.62 -1.48
CA GLY A 162 -43.48 19.07 -0.16
C GLY A 162 -42.92 18.30 1.04
N ILE A 163 -41.73 17.71 0.93
CA ILE A 163 -41.09 16.93 2.01
C ILE A 163 -40.20 17.85 2.85
N SER A 164 -40.67 18.28 4.02
CA SER A 164 -39.88 19.00 5.02
C SER A 164 -39.27 18.03 6.04
N GLY A 165 -38.03 17.57 5.80
CA GLY A 165 -37.28 16.72 6.73
C GLY A 165 -35.78 16.63 6.40
N ASN A 166 -34.94 16.56 7.43
CA ASN A 166 -33.48 16.81 7.43
C ASN A 166 -32.68 16.31 6.20
N ILE A 167 -31.85 17.21 5.67
CA ILE A 167 -31.24 17.21 4.33
C ILE A 167 -30.18 16.11 4.08
N LEU A 168 -29.75 15.29 5.06
CA LEU A 168 -28.56 14.43 4.94
C LEU A 168 -28.65 13.04 5.62
N ALA A 169 -29.76 12.30 5.49
CA ALA A 169 -29.82 10.94 6.05
C ALA A 169 -29.01 9.90 5.24
N ARG A 170 -28.07 9.24 5.92
CA ARG A 170 -27.07 8.25 5.45
C ARG A 170 -27.66 7.13 4.58
N GLU A 171 -28.83 6.64 4.94
CA GLU A 171 -29.51 5.52 4.29
C GLU A 171 -30.03 5.86 2.87
N SER A 172 -30.27 7.16 2.60
CA SER A 172 -30.70 7.63 1.28
C SER A 172 -29.53 7.72 0.30
N PHE A 173 -28.32 7.99 0.80
CA PHE A 173 -27.10 8.00 0.00
C PHE A 173 -26.61 6.59 -0.35
N ASP A 174 -26.78 5.63 0.56
CA ASP A 174 -26.43 4.22 0.31
C ASP A 174 -27.35 3.60 -0.76
N LYS A 175 -28.66 3.87 -0.70
CA LYS A 175 -29.61 3.47 -1.77
C LYS A 175 -29.31 4.14 -3.11
N PHE A 176 -28.83 5.39 -3.10
CA PHE A 176 -28.42 6.08 -4.32
C PHE A 176 -27.13 5.50 -4.92
N ALA A 177 -26.17 5.09 -4.09
CA ALA A 177 -24.96 4.40 -4.53
C ALA A 177 -25.28 3.05 -5.17
N ASP A 178 -26.23 2.28 -4.61
CA ASP A 178 -26.69 1.00 -5.17
C ASP A 178 -27.41 1.18 -6.52
N ILE A 179 -28.25 2.21 -6.66
CA ILE A 179 -28.90 2.52 -7.94
C ILE A 179 -27.85 2.93 -8.99
N LYS A 180 -26.81 3.66 -8.59
CA LYS A 180 -25.72 4.08 -9.47
C LYS A 180 -24.92 2.87 -9.97
N GLN A 181 -24.60 1.92 -9.08
CA GLN A 181 -23.89 0.69 -9.41
C GLN A 181 -24.71 -0.17 -10.38
N ASN A 182 -26.00 -0.39 -10.09
CA ASN A 182 -26.90 -1.15 -10.96
C ASN A 182 -27.10 -0.51 -12.34
N PHE A 183 -27.07 0.83 -12.45
CA PHE A 183 -27.11 1.53 -13.72
C PHE A 183 -25.86 1.26 -14.57
N TRP A 184 -24.66 1.34 -13.97
CA TRP A 184 -23.40 1.01 -14.63
C TRP A 184 -23.34 -0.45 -15.08
N ASP A 185 -23.82 -1.37 -14.24
CA ASP A 185 -23.84 -2.79 -14.54
C ASP A 185 -24.81 -3.09 -15.71
N SER A 186 -26.02 -2.49 -15.71
CA SER A 186 -27.00 -2.66 -16.80
C SER A 186 -26.59 -2.05 -18.14
N THR A 187 -25.82 -0.96 -18.11
CA THR A 187 -25.32 -0.27 -19.32
C THR A 187 -24.19 -1.07 -19.97
N THR A 188 -23.37 -1.73 -19.14
CA THR A 188 -22.31 -2.65 -19.57
C THR A 188 -22.89 -3.90 -20.25
N ASP A 189 -24.00 -4.43 -19.73
CA ASP A 189 -24.68 -5.59 -20.32
C ASP A 189 -25.47 -5.28 -21.59
N ARG A 190 -26.08 -4.08 -21.69
CA ARG A 190 -26.75 -3.61 -22.92
C ARG A 190 -25.78 -3.23 -24.04
N ALA A 191 -24.60 -2.72 -23.71
CA ALA A 191 -23.54 -2.46 -24.69
C ALA A 191 -23.05 -3.75 -25.36
N ARG A 192 -22.97 -4.86 -24.60
CA ARG A 192 -22.59 -6.19 -25.13
C ARG A 192 -23.67 -6.80 -26.03
N SER A 193 -24.95 -6.59 -25.74
CA SER A 193 -26.04 -7.21 -26.51
C SER A 193 -26.40 -6.48 -27.81
N LEU A 194 -26.15 -5.16 -27.87
CA LEU A 194 -26.45 -4.34 -29.05
C LEU A 194 -25.37 -4.38 -30.13
N LEU A 195 -24.13 -4.78 -29.81
CA LEU A 195 -23.00 -4.53 -30.71
C LEU A 195 -22.64 -5.63 -31.71
N LYS A 196 -23.08 -6.91 -31.59
CA LYS A 196 -22.79 -8.02 -32.54
C LYS A 196 -21.58 -7.79 -33.49
N LEU A 197 -20.39 -7.54 -32.94
CA LEU A 197 -19.22 -7.12 -33.72
C LEU A 197 -18.01 -7.95 -33.32
N ASP A 198 -17.47 -8.57 -34.35
CA ASP A 198 -16.21 -9.28 -34.43
C ASP A 198 -15.04 -8.28 -34.42
N THR A 199 -13.94 -8.65 -33.75
CA THR A 199 -12.62 -7.99 -33.69
C THR A 199 -12.43 -6.61 -33.02
N THR A 200 -11.74 -6.65 -31.87
CA THR A 200 -10.64 -5.78 -31.37
C THR A 200 -10.79 -4.25 -31.33
N VAL A 201 -11.04 -3.72 -30.11
CA VAL A 201 -10.69 -2.33 -29.71
C VAL A 201 -10.21 -2.32 -28.23
N PRO A 202 -9.12 -1.60 -27.89
CA PRO A 202 -8.58 -1.48 -26.54
C PRO A 202 -9.21 -0.33 -25.73
N THR A 203 -9.58 -0.62 -24.47
CA THR A 203 -9.99 0.34 -23.45
C THR A 203 -8.82 1.08 -22.83
N ALA A 204 -9.04 2.32 -22.40
CA ALA A 204 -8.02 3.17 -21.82
C ALA A 204 -7.94 3.06 -20.31
N SER A 205 -6.69 3.03 -19.89
CA SER A 205 -6.23 2.93 -18.53
C SER A 205 -4.75 3.28 -18.58
N THR A 206 -4.38 4.41 -17.98
CA THR A 206 -2.97 4.78 -17.82
C THR A 206 -2.85 5.49 -16.47
N VAL A 207 -2.62 4.85 -15.33
CA VAL A 207 -2.14 3.50 -14.99
C VAL A 207 -2.88 2.39 -15.75
N GLN A 208 -2.14 1.51 -16.41
CA GLN A 208 -2.69 0.33 -17.08
C GLN A 208 -3.42 -0.58 -16.08
N LEU A 209 -4.66 -0.28 -15.72
CA LEU A 209 -5.70 -1.30 -15.66
C LEU A 209 -6.04 -1.65 -17.11
N ARG A 210 -5.10 -2.30 -17.83
CA ARG A 210 -5.55 -3.21 -18.89
C ARG A 210 -6.67 -4.02 -18.22
N PRO A 211 -7.80 -4.38 -18.86
CA PRO A 211 -8.67 -5.34 -18.20
C PRO A 211 -7.71 -6.44 -17.73
N ASN A 212 -7.58 -6.66 -16.41
CA ASN A 212 -6.53 -7.53 -15.85
C ASN A 212 -6.59 -8.93 -16.47
N PHE A 213 -7.62 -9.15 -17.26
CA PHE A 213 -8.11 -10.27 -17.99
C PHE A 213 -8.22 -9.89 -19.48
N VAL A 214 -7.34 -10.41 -20.34
CA VAL A 214 -7.58 -10.45 -21.79
C VAL A 214 -8.04 -11.85 -22.17
N GLY A 215 -9.24 -11.94 -22.74
CA GLY A 215 -9.78 -13.20 -23.24
C GLY A 215 -9.00 -13.70 -24.45
N ASP A 216 -8.65 -14.98 -24.44
CA ASP A 216 -7.97 -15.72 -25.51
C ASP A 216 -8.63 -17.10 -25.62
N GLY A 217 -9.63 -17.23 -26.51
CA GLY A 217 -10.50 -18.41 -26.55
C GLY A 217 -11.22 -18.61 -25.22
N ASP A 218 -11.06 -19.78 -24.58
CA ASP A 218 -11.63 -20.12 -23.27
C ASP A 218 -10.72 -19.77 -22.08
N LYS A 219 -9.59 -19.11 -22.35
CA LYS A 219 -8.65 -18.64 -21.33
C LYS A 219 -8.72 -17.12 -21.19
N ILE A 220 -8.21 -16.64 -20.07
CA ILE A 220 -8.12 -15.23 -19.72
C ILE A 220 -6.74 -14.96 -19.11
N LYS A 221 -5.99 -14.02 -19.69
CA LYS A 221 -4.64 -13.63 -19.25
C LYS A 221 -4.68 -12.62 -18.11
N LEU A 222 -4.00 -12.92 -17.00
CA LEU A 222 -3.70 -12.03 -15.87
C LEU A 222 -2.59 -11.05 -16.24
N LEU A 223 -2.91 -9.89 -16.79
CA LEU A 223 -1.90 -8.99 -17.34
C LEU A 223 -0.96 -8.36 -16.31
N ASP A 224 -1.39 -8.26 -15.06
CA ASP A 224 -0.56 -7.77 -13.95
C ASP A 224 0.55 -8.77 -13.55
N SER A 225 0.42 -10.03 -13.99
CA SER A 225 1.45 -11.08 -13.83
C SER A 225 2.55 -11.00 -14.87
N LEU A 226 2.42 -10.15 -15.89
CA LEU A 226 3.41 -10.03 -16.95
C LEU A 226 4.72 -9.51 -16.37
N GLN A 227 5.82 -10.21 -16.66
CA GLN A 227 7.15 -9.85 -16.19
C GLN A 227 8.13 -9.71 -17.36
N SER A 228 9.07 -8.78 -17.22
CA SER A 228 10.28 -8.79 -18.06
C SER A 228 11.31 -9.72 -17.43
N ALA A 229 12.17 -10.32 -18.26
CA ALA A 229 13.31 -11.07 -17.77
C ALA A 229 14.17 -10.18 -16.85
N PRO A 230 14.75 -10.72 -15.75
CA PRO A 230 15.61 -9.95 -14.89
C PRO A 230 16.80 -9.37 -15.68
N GLU A 231 17.26 -8.19 -15.28
CA GLU A 231 18.39 -7.52 -15.92
C GLU A 231 19.65 -8.39 -15.79
N GLY A 232 20.36 -8.61 -16.90
CA GLY A 232 21.52 -9.51 -16.93
C GLY A 232 21.19 -11.01 -16.89
N ALA A 233 19.93 -11.41 -16.78
CA ALA A 233 19.56 -12.81 -16.77
C ALA A 233 19.75 -13.48 -18.14
N ARG A 234 20.23 -14.74 -18.12
CA ARG A 234 20.31 -15.59 -19.31
C ARG A 234 19.44 -16.83 -19.14
N VAL A 235 18.69 -17.20 -20.17
CA VAL A 235 17.97 -18.48 -20.20
C VAL A 235 19.01 -19.60 -20.35
N VAL A 236 18.98 -20.57 -19.42
CA VAL A 236 19.89 -21.73 -19.43
C VAL A 236 19.21 -23.06 -19.76
N GLY A 237 17.89 -23.06 -19.90
CA GLY A 237 17.10 -24.22 -20.34
C GLY A 237 15.64 -24.12 -19.90
N HIS A 238 14.83 -25.11 -20.27
CA HIS A 238 13.49 -25.28 -19.70
C HIS A 238 13.59 -25.76 -18.24
N ALA A 239 12.59 -25.43 -17.43
CA ALA A 239 12.46 -25.96 -16.08
C ALA A 239 12.23 -27.48 -16.11
N ASP A 240 12.68 -28.19 -15.08
CA ASP A 240 12.40 -29.62 -14.92
C ASP A 240 10.92 -29.82 -14.61
N LEU A 241 10.20 -30.45 -15.54
CA LEU A 241 8.75 -30.61 -15.46
C LEU A 241 8.30 -31.59 -14.38
N ASP A 242 9.19 -32.47 -13.90
CA ASP A 242 8.90 -33.41 -12.82
C ASP A 242 9.29 -32.88 -11.44
N ALA A 243 10.02 -31.76 -11.37
CA ALA A 243 10.40 -31.12 -10.11
C ALA A 243 9.17 -30.64 -9.33
N PRO A 244 9.21 -30.66 -7.98
CA PRO A 244 8.14 -30.10 -7.17
C PRO A 244 8.12 -28.58 -7.29
N MET A 245 6.91 -28.01 -7.33
CA MET A 245 6.68 -26.56 -7.37
C MET A 245 5.48 -26.22 -6.48
N ASN A 246 5.49 -25.00 -5.95
CA ASN A 246 4.38 -24.43 -5.20
C ASN A 246 3.98 -23.10 -5.85
N ALA A 247 2.70 -22.75 -5.79
CA ALA A 247 2.23 -21.41 -6.19
C ALA A 247 1.07 -20.98 -5.30
N THR A 248 1.02 -19.70 -4.96
CA THR A 248 -0.05 -19.13 -4.14
C THR A 248 -1.06 -18.43 -5.02
N VAL A 249 -2.28 -18.96 -5.05
CA VAL A 249 -3.42 -18.35 -5.71
C VAL A 249 -4.13 -17.47 -4.70
N MET A 250 -4.22 -16.17 -4.99
CA MET A 250 -4.99 -15.23 -4.18
C MET A 250 -6.40 -15.10 -4.73
N LEU A 251 -7.38 -15.39 -3.87
CA LEU A 251 -8.80 -15.21 -4.17
C LEU A 251 -9.19 -13.73 -4.15
N LYS A 252 -10.28 -13.41 -4.86
CA LYS A 252 -10.92 -12.09 -4.75
C LYS A 252 -11.65 -11.97 -3.42
N SER A 253 -11.44 -10.84 -2.76
CA SER A 253 -12.15 -10.47 -1.55
C SER A 253 -13.61 -10.10 -1.85
N LYS A 254 -14.51 -10.35 -0.90
CA LYS A 254 -15.92 -9.95 -0.92
C LYS A 254 -16.12 -8.45 -1.10
N ALA A 255 -15.16 -7.66 -0.60
CA ALA A 255 -15.17 -6.21 -0.72
C ALA A 255 -14.05 -5.72 -1.65
N SER A 256 -14.33 -4.64 -2.38
CA SER A 256 -13.33 -3.96 -3.19
C SER A 256 -12.31 -3.21 -2.32
N VAL A 257 -11.15 -2.90 -2.92
CA VAL A 257 -10.11 -2.05 -2.32
C VAL A 257 -10.69 -0.70 -1.84
N LEU A 258 -11.60 -0.11 -2.62
CA LEU A 258 -12.28 1.14 -2.24
C LEU A 258 -13.11 1.00 -0.95
N MET A 259 -13.75 -0.15 -0.75
CA MET A 259 -14.52 -0.42 0.47
C MET A 259 -13.61 -0.62 1.68
N MET A 260 -12.44 -1.26 1.50
CA MET A 260 -11.40 -1.33 2.53
C MET A 260 -10.88 0.06 2.90
N ASP A 261 -10.53 0.90 1.91
CA ASP A 261 -10.05 2.27 2.13
C ASP A 261 -11.08 3.15 2.86
N ARG A 262 -12.36 3.05 2.47
CA ARG A 262 -13.46 3.74 3.18
C ARG A 262 -13.60 3.26 4.62
N TYR A 263 -13.40 1.97 4.88
CA TYR A 263 -13.45 1.42 6.23
C TYR A 263 -12.28 1.93 7.07
N ILE A 264 -11.05 1.91 6.52
CA ILE A 264 -9.84 2.43 7.17
C ILE A 264 -9.98 3.92 7.48
N ASN A 265 -10.50 4.73 6.55
CA ASN A 265 -10.79 6.15 6.79
C ASN A 265 -11.85 6.37 7.89
N ARG A 266 -12.81 5.45 8.03
CA ARG A 266 -13.76 5.51 9.16
C ARG A 266 -13.08 5.11 10.47
N MET A 267 -12.12 4.18 10.45
CA MET A 267 -11.34 3.82 11.63
C MET A 267 -10.51 5.00 12.14
N SER A 268 -9.85 5.75 11.24
CA SER A 268 -9.06 6.93 11.62
C SER A 268 -9.89 8.02 12.29
N THR A 269 -11.19 8.12 12.00
CA THR A 269 -12.10 9.07 12.67
C THR A 269 -12.94 8.43 13.79
N GLY A 270 -12.62 7.21 14.23
CA GLY A 270 -13.38 6.49 15.27
C GLY A 270 -14.81 6.05 14.88
N LYS A 271 -15.19 6.16 13.60
CA LYS A 271 -16.51 5.80 13.04
C LYS A 271 -16.62 4.34 12.60
N ALA A 272 -15.54 3.58 12.76
CA ALA A 272 -15.46 2.14 12.58
C ALA A 272 -14.48 1.58 13.62
N GLN A 273 -14.67 0.32 14.00
CA GLN A 273 -13.78 -0.39 14.90
C GLN A 273 -12.79 -1.24 14.11
N MET A 274 -11.70 -1.63 14.75
CA MET A 274 -10.86 -2.72 14.28
C MET A 274 -11.65 -4.02 14.24
N LEU A 275 -11.39 -4.87 13.26
CA LEU A 275 -12.01 -6.19 13.17
C LEU A 275 -10.98 -7.26 13.55
N THR A 276 -11.14 -7.88 14.71
CA THR A 276 -10.41 -9.09 15.07
C THR A 276 -11.10 -10.32 14.47
N ASP A 277 -10.44 -11.48 14.53
CA ASP A 277 -11.04 -12.75 14.10
C ASP A 277 -12.02 -13.33 15.13
N GLU A 278 -12.15 -12.71 16.29
CA GLU A 278 -13.21 -13.04 17.25
C GLU A 278 -14.57 -12.88 16.55
N ALA A 279 -15.36 -13.97 16.54
CA ALA A 279 -16.63 -14.10 15.84
C ALA A 279 -16.59 -14.04 14.29
N GLY A 280 -15.41 -14.12 13.65
CA GLY A 280 -15.29 -14.19 12.19
C GLY A 280 -15.69 -12.91 11.45
N ALA A 281 -15.77 -11.77 12.15
CA ALA A 281 -16.29 -10.51 11.62
C ALA A 281 -15.47 -9.99 10.42
N TYR A 282 -14.15 -10.18 10.44
CA TYR A 282 -13.30 -9.83 9.32
C TYR A 282 -13.63 -10.65 8.06
N GLU A 283 -13.64 -11.98 8.18
CA GLU A 283 -13.88 -12.89 7.05
C GLU A 283 -15.25 -12.66 6.41
N GLN A 284 -16.28 -12.44 7.23
CA GLN A 284 -17.64 -12.17 6.75
C GLN A 284 -17.70 -10.92 5.87
N LYS A 285 -16.89 -9.90 6.19
CA LYS A 285 -16.95 -8.60 5.53
C LYS A 285 -15.93 -8.42 4.41
N PHE A 286 -14.71 -8.90 4.62
CA PHE A 286 -13.53 -8.61 3.80
C PHE A 286 -12.79 -9.85 3.33
N GLY A 287 -13.11 -11.04 3.87
CA GLY A 287 -12.55 -12.31 3.40
C GLY A 287 -12.99 -12.65 1.98
N SER A 288 -12.73 -13.87 1.56
CA SER A 288 -13.08 -14.41 0.23
C SER A 288 -14.32 -15.29 0.31
N GLU A 289 -14.97 -15.51 -0.83
CA GLU A 289 -16.14 -16.39 -0.91
C GLU A 289 -15.74 -17.86 -0.93
N GLN A 290 -16.49 -18.71 -0.22
CA GLN A 290 -16.30 -20.17 -0.26
C GLN A 290 -16.36 -20.70 -1.69
N ALA A 291 -17.29 -20.19 -2.51
CA ALA A 291 -17.39 -20.55 -3.93
C ALA A 291 -16.11 -20.27 -4.73
N SER A 292 -15.31 -19.29 -4.32
CA SER A 292 -14.01 -19.00 -4.97
C SER A 292 -12.95 -20.03 -4.58
N LEU A 293 -12.93 -20.47 -3.32
CA LEU A 293 -12.07 -21.57 -2.88
C LEU A 293 -12.47 -22.88 -3.54
N ASP A 294 -13.77 -23.17 -3.65
CA ASP A 294 -14.28 -24.36 -4.32
C ASP A 294 -13.85 -24.38 -5.80
N ALA A 295 -14.00 -23.25 -6.51
CA ALA A 295 -13.58 -23.11 -7.90
C ALA A 295 -12.07 -23.34 -8.10
N VAL A 296 -11.21 -22.77 -7.22
CA VAL A 296 -9.76 -23.01 -7.28
C VAL A 296 -9.42 -24.47 -6.92
N THR A 297 -10.17 -25.09 -5.99
CA THR A 297 -9.97 -26.50 -5.61
C THR A 297 -10.29 -27.44 -6.76
N ASP A 298 -11.40 -27.20 -7.47
CA ASP A 298 -11.78 -27.99 -8.64
C ASP A 298 -10.82 -27.77 -9.81
N PHE A 299 -10.38 -26.53 -10.04
CA PHE A 299 -9.29 -26.23 -10.97
C PHE A 299 -8.01 -27.00 -10.62
N ALA A 300 -7.58 -26.98 -9.35
CA ALA A 300 -6.38 -27.69 -8.93
C ALA A 300 -6.47 -29.18 -9.25
N ARG A 301 -7.61 -29.83 -8.95
CA ARG A 301 -7.85 -31.25 -9.27
C ARG A 301 -7.78 -31.52 -10.78
N GLN A 302 -8.35 -30.65 -11.61
CA GLN A 302 -8.34 -30.79 -13.06
C GLN A 302 -6.92 -30.84 -13.65
N TYR A 303 -5.99 -30.12 -13.02
CA TYR A 303 -4.59 -30.03 -13.48
C TYR A 303 -3.61 -30.85 -12.62
N ASN A 304 -4.10 -31.85 -11.87
CA ASN A 304 -3.27 -32.69 -10.97
C ASN A 304 -2.51 -31.93 -9.87
N LEU A 305 -2.95 -30.71 -9.54
CA LEU A 305 -2.46 -29.92 -8.43
C LEU A 305 -3.25 -30.25 -7.16
N LYS A 306 -2.69 -29.94 -5.99
CA LYS A 306 -3.34 -30.11 -4.68
C LYS A 306 -3.37 -28.81 -3.92
N VAL A 307 -4.49 -28.53 -3.25
CA VAL A 307 -4.57 -27.47 -2.25
C VAL A 307 -3.91 -27.98 -0.97
N ALA A 308 -2.76 -27.41 -0.61
CA ALA A 308 -2.02 -27.76 0.61
C ALA A 308 -2.47 -26.94 1.82
N GLU A 309 -2.81 -25.67 1.59
CA GLU A 309 -3.29 -24.74 2.61
C GLU A 309 -4.27 -23.75 2.00
N SER A 310 -5.25 -23.30 2.77
CA SER A 310 -6.14 -22.21 2.37
C SER A 310 -6.59 -21.39 3.57
N ASP A 311 -6.84 -20.11 3.36
CA ASP A 311 -7.39 -19.20 4.35
C ASP A 311 -8.35 -18.20 3.68
N LEU A 312 -9.65 -18.31 3.98
CA LEU A 312 -10.66 -17.40 3.44
C LEU A 312 -10.53 -15.99 3.99
N ARG A 313 -9.89 -15.77 5.14
CA ARG A 313 -9.66 -14.44 5.71
C ARG A 313 -8.72 -13.65 4.80
N SER A 314 -7.56 -14.20 4.47
CA SER A 314 -6.60 -13.56 3.55
C SER A 314 -6.98 -13.71 2.08
N GLY A 315 -7.67 -14.81 1.75
CA GLY A 315 -7.88 -15.28 0.39
C GLY A 315 -6.73 -16.13 -0.15
N LYS A 316 -5.80 -16.60 0.70
CA LYS A 316 -4.69 -17.46 0.28
C LYS A 316 -5.19 -18.87 -0.08
N VAL A 317 -4.68 -19.42 -1.17
CA VAL A 317 -4.76 -20.84 -1.52
C VAL A 317 -3.40 -21.31 -2.02
N LEU A 318 -2.69 -22.10 -1.22
CA LEU A 318 -1.41 -22.68 -1.58
C LEU A 318 -1.62 -23.95 -2.40
N LEU A 319 -1.18 -23.92 -3.65
CA LEU A 319 -1.18 -25.07 -4.54
C LEU A 319 0.21 -25.73 -4.54
N VAL A 320 0.23 -27.06 -4.56
CA VAL A 320 1.45 -27.86 -4.68
C VAL A 320 1.27 -28.92 -5.77
N GLY A 321 2.35 -29.21 -6.49
CA GLY A 321 2.32 -30.14 -7.63
C GLY A 321 3.68 -30.24 -8.33
N ARG A 322 3.70 -30.76 -9.55
CA ARG A 322 4.90 -30.74 -10.39
C ARG A 322 4.95 -29.50 -11.26
N THR A 323 6.14 -29.02 -11.57
CA THR A 323 6.37 -27.86 -12.45
C THR A 323 5.60 -27.98 -13.79
N GLY A 324 5.57 -29.17 -14.40
CA GLY A 324 4.80 -29.41 -15.62
C GLY A 324 3.29 -29.27 -15.46
N ASP A 325 2.75 -29.62 -14.29
CA ASP A 325 1.33 -29.45 -13.96
C ASP A 325 0.99 -27.96 -13.82
N PHE A 326 1.86 -27.15 -13.19
CA PHE A 326 1.72 -25.68 -13.13
C PHE A 326 1.82 -25.02 -14.50
N GLN A 327 2.79 -25.45 -15.31
CA GLN A 327 2.97 -24.96 -16.67
C GLN A 327 1.70 -25.14 -17.51
N ASN A 328 1.08 -26.33 -17.40
CA ASN A 328 -0.18 -26.64 -18.06
C ASN A 328 -1.37 -25.84 -17.49
N ALA A 329 -1.48 -25.76 -16.16
CA ALA A 329 -2.55 -25.07 -15.46
C ALA A 329 -2.64 -23.58 -15.81
N PHE A 330 -1.48 -22.91 -15.86
CA PHE A 330 -1.37 -21.47 -16.03
C PHE A 330 -0.94 -21.03 -17.44
N ASN A 331 -0.76 -21.98 -18.36
CA ASN A 331 -0.34 -21.75 -19.74
C ASN A 331 0.92 -20.89 -19.83
N LEU A 332 1.96 -21.33 -19.12
CA LEU A 332 3.27 -20.70 -19.08
C LEU A 332 4.28 -21.53 -19.87
N ASP A 333 5.43 -20.93 -20.18
CA ASP A 333 6.67 -21.62 -20.52
C ASP A 333 7.65 -21.32 -19.40
N LEU A 334 7.87 -22.31 -18.53
CA LEU A 334 8.70 -22.14 -17.34
C LEU A 334 10.15 -22.44 -17.70
N LEU A 335 11.01 -21.44 -17.54
CA LEU A 335 12.41 -21.49 -17.94
C LEU A 335 13.33 -21.30 -16.74
N ASN A 336 14.51 -21.89 -16.81
CA ASN A 336 15.59 -21.63 -15.87
C ASN A 336 16.36 -20.38 -16.32
N TYR A 337 16.37 -19.36 -15.48
CA TYR A 337 17.14 -18.13 -15.65
C TYR A 337 18.37 -18.16 -14.75
N ALA A 338 19.56 -17.98 -15.31
CA ALA A 338 20.76 -17.74 -14.54
C ALA A 338 21.01 -16.24 -14.38
N THR A 339 21.16 -15.81 -13.13
CA THR A 339 21.56 -14.46 -12.70
C THR A 339 22.81 -14.57 -11.82
N ASP A 340 23.32 -13.43 -11.34
CA ASP A 340 24.42 -13.39 -10.38
C ASP A 340 24.04 -14.02 -9.02
N GLU A 341 22.73 -14.12 -8.73
CA GLU A 341 22.18 -14.70 -7.50
C GLU A 341 21.96 -16.21 -7.58
N GLY A 342 22.06 -16.81 -8.77
CA GLY A 342 21.88 -18.23 -8.99
C GLY A 342 20.95 -18.55 -10.16
N VAL A 343 20.45 -19.79 -10.18
CA VAL A 343 19.48 -20.25 -11.17
C VAL A 343 18.11 -20.35 -10.51
N HIS A 344 17.09 -19.74 -11.12
CA HIS A 344 15.71 -19.79 -10.66
C HIS A 344 14.75 -20.08 -11.81
N ILE A 345 13.56 -20.60 -11.48
CA ILE A 345 12.46 -20.74 -12.43
C ILE A 345 11.80 -19.38 -12.65
N GLY A 346 11.51 -19.02 -13.89
CA GLY A 346 10.81 -17.78 -14.23
C GLY A 346 10.09 -17.84 -15.57
N HIS A 347 9.37 -16.76 -15.90
CA HIS A 347 8.69 -16.61 -17.19
C HIS A 347 8.52 -15.13 -17.58
N THR A 348 8.33 -14.88 -18.88
CA THR A 348 8.00 -13.53 -19.39
C THR A 348 6.57 -13.43 -19.91
N GLN A 349 5.79 -14.51 -19.78
CA GLN A 349 4.40 -14.56 -20.20
C GLN A 349 3.48 -14.07 -19.07
N ALA A 350 2.26 -13.66 -19.42
CA ALA A 350 1.21 -13.49 -18.43
C ALA A 350 0.58 -14.86 -18.09
N VAL A 351 0.35 -15.11 -16.80
CA VAL A 351 -0.45 -16.23 -16.30
C VAL A 351 -1.81 -16.23 -17.00
N SER A 352 -2.26 -17.38 -17.50
CA SER A 352 -3.59 -17.55 -18.10
C SER A 352 -4.46 -18.45 -17.25
N LEU A 353 -5.68 -18.00 -16.95
CA LEU A 353 -6.69 -18.76 -16.21
C LEU A 353 -7.82 -19.20 -17.15
N PRO A 354 -8.52 -20.31 -16.87
CA PRO A 354 -9.82 -20.56 -17.49
C PRO A 354 -10.80 -19.42 -17.24
N LYS A 355 -11.69 -19.12 -18.20
CA LYS A 355 -12.73 -18.07 -18.07
C LYS A 355 -13.56 -18.19 -16.81
N GLU A 356 -13.87 -19.42 -16.40
CA GLU A 356 -14.68 -19.72 -15.22
C GLU A 356 -13.95 -19.43 -13.91
N LEU A 357 -12.61 -19.47 -13.91
CA LEU A 357 -11.78 -19.24 -12.73
C LEU A 357 -11.44 -17.75 -12.53
N ALA A 358 -11.33 -16.98 -13.62
CA ALA A 358 -10.96 -15.57 -13.59
C ALA A 358 -11.83 -14.66 -12.69
N PRO A 359 -13.15 -14.90 -12.52
CA PRO A 359 -13.97 -14.19 -11.55
C PRO A 359 -13.51 -14.39 -10.09
N HIS A 360 -12.85 -15.50 -9.77
CA HIS A 360 -12.50 -15.92 -8.40
C HIS A 360 -11.08 -15.54 -7.97
N VAL A 361 -10.17 -15.35 -8.92
CA VAL A 361 -8.73 -15.16 -8.65
C VAL A 361 -8.31 -13.70 -8.93
N ARG A 362 -7.46 -13.15 -8.05
CA ARG A 362 -6.82 -11.83 -8.24
C ARG A 362 -5.33 -11.90 -8.58
N ALA A 363 -4.64 -12.96 -8.17
CA ALA A 363 -3.20 -13.14 -8.39
C ALA A 363 -2.82 -14.63 -8.34
N VAL A 364 -1.72 -14.97 -9.01
CA VAL A 364 -1.04 -16.27 -8.92
C VAL A 364 0.45 -15.98 -8.76
N LEU A 365 0.98 -16.20 -7.56
CA LEU A 365 2.36 -15.91 -7.17
C LEU A 365 3.18 -17.20 -7.12
N GLY A 366 4.51 -17.10 -7.23
CA GLY A 366 5.42 -18.25 -7.16
C GLY A 366 5.61 -18.98 -8.49
N THR A 367 5.02 -18.47 -9.58
CA THR A 367 5.36 -18.94 -10.93
C THR A 367 6.67 -18.37 -11.44
N ASP A 368 7.20 -17.35 -10.77
CA ASP A 368 8.54 -16.80 -10.96
C ASP A 368 9.22 -16.73 -9.58
N GLU A 369 10.37 -17.41 -9.46
CA GLU A 369 11.11 -17.60 -8.21
C GLU A 369 12.28 -16.61 -8.06
N ARG A 370 12.33 -15.56 -8.88
CA ARG A 370 13.36 -14.53 -8.73
C ARG A 370 13.28 -13.85 -7.35
N ALA A 371 14.42 -13.42 -6.84
CA ALA A 371 14.47 -12.61 -5.64
C ALA A 371 13.69 -11.29 -5.84
N VAL A 372 12.88 -10.92 -4.84
CA VAL A 372 12.04 -9.70 -4.87
C VAL A 372 12.38 -8.72 -3.77
N ALA A 373 13.34 -9.04 -2.90
CA ALA A 373 13.78 -8.18 -1.82
C ALA A 373 15.26 -8.40 -1.48
N THR A 374 15.88 -7.38 -0.91
CA THR A 374 17.22 -7.43 -0.32
C THR A 374 17.18 -6.94 1.12
N THR A 375 18.18 -7.33 1.92
CA THR A 375 18.37 -6.88 3.31
C THR A 375 18.89 -5.45 3.37
N ASN A 376 18.30 -4.61 4.24
CA ASN A 376 18.63 -3.18 4.38
C ASN A 376 19.56 -2.88 5.57
N TYR A 377 20.70 -3.58 5.62
CA TYR A 377 21.74 -3.34 6.63
C TYR A 377 23.10 -2.95 6.04
N ARG A 378 23.94 -2.33 6.88
CA ARG A 378 25.35 -2.04 6.60
C ARG A 378 26.25 -2.56 7.72
N ALA A 379 27.05 -3.58 7.43
CA ALA A 379 27.93 -4.21 8.40
C ALA A 379 29.36 -3.65 8.39
N GLN A 380 30.00 -3.70 9.55
CA GLN A 380 31.46 -3.66 9.69
C GLN A 380 31.91 -4.67 10.75
N LYS A 381 33.07 -5.31 10.52
CA LYS A 381 33.71 -6.11 11.56
C LYS A 381 34.10 -5.20 12.72
N MET A 382 34.00 -5.70 13.95
CA MET A 382 34.73 -5.09 15.06
C MET A 382 36.23 -5.33 14.85
N GLU A 383 36.90 -4.41 14.15
CA GLU A 383 38.37 -4.33 14.16
C GLU A 383 38.85 -3.52 15.37
N ALA A 384 40.13 -3.72 15.74
CA ALA A 384 40.77 -3.11 16.91
C ALA A 384 40.49 -1.59 17.00
N PRO A 385 40.35 -1.05 18.23
CA PRO A 385 39.66 0.22 18.46
C PRO A 385 40.25 1.38 17.66
N ALA A 386 39.41 2.03 16.85
CA ALA A 386 39.63 3.44 16.55
C ALA A 386 39.58 4.22 17.89
N ALA A 387 40.45 5.22 18.03
CA ALA A 387 40.52 6.03 19.24
C ALA A 387 39.12 6.53 19.62
N ASP A 388 38.71 6.25 20.86
CA ASP A 388 37.52 6.85 21.47
C ASP A 388 37.70 8.38 21.41
N ASP A 389 36.92 9.05 20.58
CA ASP A 389 36.92 10.52 20.52
C ASP A 389 36.08 11.12 21.66
N GLY A 390 35.49 10.28 22.53
CA GLY A 390 34.64 10.63 23.65
C GLY A 390 33.16 10.75 23.30
N PHE A 391 32.77 10.52 22.04
CA PHE A 391 31.41 10.74 21.55
C PHE A 391 30.78 9.52 20.88
N VAL A 392 31.55 8.71 20.14
CA VAL A 392 31.04 7.47 19.52
C VAL A 392 31.46 6.24 20.33
N LYS A 393 30.49 5.51 20.89
CA LYS A 393 30.74 4.32 21.72
C LYS A 393 31.38 3.18 20.91
N GLN A 394 32.50 2.67 21.41
CA GLN A 394 33.14 1.48 20.84
C GLN A 394 32.20 0.27 20.93
N GLY A 395 32.05 -0.46 19.82
CA GLY A 395 31.11 -1.58 19.70
C GLY A 395 29.66 -1.17 19.40
N GLY A 396 29.39 0.13 19.22
CA GLY A 396 28.05 0.63 18.90
C GLY A 396 27.14 0.82 20.12
N TYR A 397 25.89 1.19 19.87
CA TYR A 397 24.86 1.40 20.88
C TYR A 397 23.91 0.19 20.93
N LEU A 398 23.50 -0.21 22.14
CA LEU A 398 22.40 -1.15 22.32
C LEU A 398 21.09 -0.50 21.89
N ALA A 399 20.12 -1.32 21.43
CA ALA A 399 18.78 -0.85 21.14
C ALA A 399 18.15 -0.11 22.34
N THR A 400 18.41 -0.57 23.56
CA THR A 400 17.92 0.08 24.79
C THR A 400 18.57 1.43 25.08
N GLU A 401 19.79 1.70 24.59
CA GLU A 401 20.45 2.99 24.76
C GLU A 401 19.80 4.04 23.84
N ILE A 402 19.63 3.71 22.56
CA ILE A 402 18.91 4.56 21.60
C ILE A 402 17.46 4.78 22.05
N ALA A 403 16.75 3.72 22.44
CA ALA A 403 15.38 3.81 22.91
C ALA A 403 15.23 4.72 24.15
N ARG A 404 16.16 4.68 25.11
CA ARG A 404 16.17 5.60 26.26
C ARG A 404 16.44 7.03 25.85
N ALA A 405 17.37 7.26 24.91
CA ALA A 405 17.65 8.59 24.38
C ALA A 405 16.45 9.19 23.61
N GLN A 406 15.56 8.34 23.08
CA GLN A 406 14.29 8.72 22.44
C GLN A 406 13.07 8.67 23.40
N ASN A 407 13.30 8.55 24.71
CA ASN A 407 12.25 8.49 25.74
C ASN A 407 11.23 7.34 25.56
N PHE A 408 11.65 6.17 25.10
CA PHE A 408 10.73 5.04 24.92
C PHE A 408 10.21 4.49 26.26
N PRO A 409 8.89 4.20 26.39
CA PRO A 409 8.28 3.67 27.61
C PRO A 409 8.49 2.16 27.73
N LEU A 410 9.69 1.73 28.11
CA LEU A 410 10.09 0.30 28.12
C LEU A 410 9.63 -0.51 29.35
N SER A 411 8.90 0.09 30.30
CA SER A 411 8.57 -0.52 31.60
C SER A 411 7.72 -1.79 31.48
N SER A 412 6.83 -1.87 30.49
CA SER A 412 5.97 -3.03 30.29
C SER A 412 6.72 -4.22 29.71
N GLY A 413 7.86 -4.00 29.04
CA GLY A 413 8.59 -5.03 28.31
C GLY A 413 7.76 -5.69 27.20
N GLY A 414 6.68 -5.05 26.74
CA GLY A 414 5.73 -5.63 25.78
C GLY A 414 4.86 -6.76 26.34
N GLU A 415 4.64 -6.81 27.66
CA GLU A 415 3.82 -7.84 28.31
C GLU A 415 2.44 -7.99 27.65
N GLY A 416 1.99 -9.24 27.46
CA GLY A 416 0.72 -9.56 26.81
C GLY A 416 0.65 -9.24 25.30
N GLN A 417 1.70 -8.70 24.69
CA GLN A 417 1.73 -8.42 23.25
C GLN A 417 2.41 -9.55 22.46
N SER A 418 2.08 -9.63 21.19
CA SER A 418 2.72 -10.53 20.23
C SER A 418 3.10 -9.76 18.98
N GLY A 419 4.30 -10.01 18.46
CA GLY A 419 4.81 -9.40 17.24
C GLY A 419 5.47 -10.41 16.31
N ALA A 420 5.88 -9.94 15.15
CA ALA A 420 6.68 -10.71 14.21
C ALA A 420 7.70 -9.83 13.48
N PHE A 421 8.78 -10.43 13.01
CA PHE A 421 9.62 -9.85 11.97
C PHE A 421 9.75 -10.81 10.80
N ILE A 422 9.83 -10.24 9.60
CA ILE A 422 9.84 -10.98 8.34
C ILE A 422 11.26 -11.35 7.93
N SER A 423 11.44 -12.58 7.47
CA SER A 423 12.68 -13.05 6.87
C SER A 423 12.44 -13.76 5.55
N LEU A 424 13.32 -13.55 4.58
CA LEU A 424 13.25 -14.16 3.24
C LEU A 424 14.45 -15.06 2.90
N SER A 425 15.42 -15.20 3.80
CA SER A 425 16.53 -16.14 3.64
C SER A 425 17.34 -16.32 4.94
N GLY A 426 18.25 -17.30 4.92
CA GLY A 426 19.18 -17.56 6.01
C GLY A 426 18.51 -18.23 7.21
N GLY A 427 19.01 -17.92 8.39
CA GLY A 427 18.46 -18.40 9.65
C GLY A 427 18.91 -17.57 10.86
N ILE A 428 18.60 -18.05 12.05
CA ILE A 428 19.09 -17.52 13.31
C ILE A 428 19.65 -18.66 14.16
N GLU A 429 20.88 -18.47 14.64
CA GLU A 429 21.51 -19.36 15.63
C GLU A 429 21.00 -18.97 17.02
N LEU A 430 20.09 -19.77 17.59
CA LEU A 430 19.46 -19.45 18.86
C LEU A 430 20.45 -19.41 20.02
N ALA A 431 21.58 -20.13 19.93
CA ALA A 431 22.64 -20.03 20.93
C ALA A 431 23.28 -18.64 20.95
N ASP A 432 23.61 -18.08 19.79
CA ASP A 432 24.17 -16.73 19.66
C ASP A 432 23.18 -15.67 20.11
N TYR A 433 21.91 -15.81 19.68
CA TYR A 433 20.81 -14.94 20.09
C TYR A 433 20.66 -14.90 21.62
N ASN A 434 20.59 -16.05 22.30
CA ASN A 434 20.44 -16.09 23.77
C ASN A 434 21.69 -15.55 24.49
N LYS A 435 22.88 -15.83 23.95
CA LYS A 435 24.16 -15.35 24.50
C LYS A 435 24.26 -13.83 24.44
N PHE A 436 23.75 -13.20 23.38
CA PHE A 436 23.75 -11.75 23.21
C PHE A 436 23.13 -11.02 24.41
N PHE A 437 21.94 -11.44 24.87
CA PHE A 437 21.26 -10.81 26.00
C PHE A 437 22.05 -10.94 27.31
N ALA A 438 22.64 -12.11 27.55
CA ALA A 438 23.40 -12.37 28.77
C ALA A 438 24.67 -11.51 28.84
N GLU A 439 25.41 -11.41 27.74
CA GLU A 439 26.66 -10.66 27.69
C GLU A 439 26.49 -9.15 27.81
N HIS A 440 25.36 -8.62 27.32
CA HIS A 440 25.05 -7.20 27.39
C HIS A 440 24.22 -6.82 28.62
N GLY A 441 24.02 -7.73 29.57
CA GLY A 441 23.27 -7.49 30.80
C GLY A 441 21.79 -7.13 30.56
N LEU A 442 21.21 -7.64 29.48
CA LEU A 442 19.81 -7.42 29.12
C LEU A 442 18.91 -8.49 29.76
N GLU A 443 17.62 -8.14 29.93
CA GLU A 443 16.61 -9.11 30.37
C GLU A 443 16.53 -10.25 29.36
N GLN A 444 16.54 -11.50 29.86
CA GLN A 444 16.42 -12.67 29.00
C GLN A 444 15.01 -12.73 28.42
N PRO A 445 14.87 -12.77 27.10
CA PRO A 445 13.56 -12.71 26.49
C PRO A 445 12.81 -14.04 26.55
N LYS A 446 11.52 -14.00 26.23
CA LYS A 446 10.79 -15.22 25.87
C LYS A 446 11.46 -15.93 24.69
N PRO A 447 11.38 -17.28 24.60
CA PRO A 447 11.95 -18.01 23.49
C PRO A 447 11.44 -17.49 22.14
N LEU A 448 12.36 -17.14 21.25
CA LEU A 448 12.04 -16.76 19.87
C LEU A 448 11.47 -17.98 19.12
N ARG A 449 10.31 -17.79 18.48
CA ARG A 449 9.70 -18.84 17.65
C ARG A 449 10.02 -18.61 16.19
N VAL A 450 10.62 -19.60 15.51
CA VAL A 450 10.80 -19.55 14.06
C VAL A 450 9.61 -20.22 13.38
N VAL A 451 8.90 -19.47 12.55
CA VAL A 451 7.73 -19.90 11.79
C VAL A 451 8.13 -20.02 10.32
N GLU A 452 8.33 -21.26 9.89
CA GLU A 452 8.72 -21.58 8.51
C GLU A 452 7.50 -21.63 7.58
N VAL A 453 7.61 -20.93 6.45
CA VAL A 453 6.56 -20.74 5.44
C VAL A 453 7.08 -21.25 4.08
N ASP A 454 6.19 -21.86 3.30
CA ASP A 454 6.43 -22.35 1.93
C ASP A 454 7.67 -23.23 1.75
N GLY A 455 8.02 -23.99 2.80
CA GLY A 455 9.15 -24.93 2.76
C GLY A 455 10.52 -24.31 3.07
N ALA A 456 10.58 -23.01 3.38
CA ALA A 456 11.79 -22.38 3.91
C ALA A 456 12.23 -23.07 5.22
N ARG A 457 13.54 -23.04 5.50
CA ARG A 457 14.12 -23.68 6.69
C ARG A 457 15.08 -22.75 7.40
N ASN A 458 15.00 -22.73 8.73
CA ASN A 458 15.97 -22.04 9.56
C ASN A 458 17.37 -22.65 9.34
N SER A 459 18.19 -21.99 8.52
CA SER A 459 19.46 -22.55 8.06
C SER A 459 20.60 -21.55 8.31
N PRO A 460 20.93 -21.26 9.59
CA PRO A 460 22.04 -20.36 9.91
C PRO A 460 23.37 -21.00 9.49
N GLY A 461 24.34 -20.15 9.13
CA GLY A 461 25.69 -20.59 8.75
C GLY A 461 26.46 -19.61 7.89
N SER A 462 25.86 -18.47 7.51
CA SER A 462 26.52 -17.41 6.74
C SER A 462 26.76 -16.20 7.63
N PRO A 463 27.99 -15.70 7.80
CA PRO A 463 28.24 -14.44 8.51
C PRO A 463 27.90 -13.21 7.62
N HIS A 464 27.00 -13.35 6.65
CA HIS A 464 26.54 -12.33 5.70
C HIS A 464 25.10 -12.65 5.26
N GLY A 465 24.45 -11.71 4.55
CA GLY A 465 23.09 -11.89 4.02
C GLY A 465 22.02 -11.98 5.11
N GLY A 466 21.07 -12.90 4.94
CA GLY A 466 19.90 -13.04 5.80
C GLY A 466 20.20 -13.29 7.28
N ASP A 467 21.28 -14.00 7.64
CA ASP A 467 21.58 -14.32 9.04
C ASP A 467 21.88 -13.06 9.88
N ILE A 468 22.58 -12.07 9.29
CA ILE A 468 22.82 -10.78 9.95
C ILE A 468 21.51 -10.03 10.15
N GLU A 469 20.67 -9.97 9.12
CA GLU A 469 19.37 -9.29 9.18
C GLU A 469 18.46 -9.94 10.23
N ASN A 470 18.39 -11.27 10.24
CA ASN A 470 17.59 -12.03 11.20
C ASN A 470 18.07 -11.81 12.63
N SER A 471 19.40 -11.79 12.85
CA SER A 471 19.97 -11.52 14.17
C SER A 471 19.70 -10.09 14.64
N LEU A 472 19.90 -9.10 13.76
CA LEU A 472 19.60 -7.69 14.01
C LEU A 472 18.12 -7.52 14.39
N ASP A 473 17.19 -7.92 13.52
CA ASP A 473 15.76 -7.78 13.78
C ASP A 473 15.35 -8.41 15.13
N ALA A 474 15.85 -9.62 15.39
CA ALA A 474 15.55 -10.34 16.63
C ALA A 474 16.07 -9.61 17.88
N VAL A 475 17.35 -9.18 17.89
CA VAL A 475 17.91 -8.55 19.09
C VAL A 475 17.39 -7.13 19.27
N GLN A 476 17.13 -6.36 18.20
CA GLN A 476 16.53 -5.04 18.28
C GLN A 476 15.13 -5.09 18.89
N MET A 477 14.23 -5.89 18.31
CA MET A 477 12.83 -5.96 18.73
C MET A 477 12.72 -6.51 20.17
N GLN A 478 13.48 -7.55 20.47
CA GLN A 478 13.35 -8.26 21.74
C GLN A 478 14.13 -7.62 22.90
N SER A 479 15.19 -6.85 22.63
CA SER A 479 15.84 -6.02 23.66
C SER A 479 14.90 -4.96 24.23
N LEU A 480 13.94 -4.50 23.44
CA LEU A 480 12.94 -3.52 23.88
C LEU A 480 11.68 -4.17 24.45
N ALA A 481 11.30 -5.35 23.96
CA ALA A 481 10.09 -6.05 24.38
C ALA A 481 10.39 -7.50 24.84
N PRO A 482 11.18 -7.70 25.92
CA PRO A 482 11.61 -9.04 26.35
C PRO A 482 10.44 -9.96 26.77
N LYS A 483 9.29 -9.37 27.14
CA LYS A 483 8.09 -10.10 27.59
C LYS A 483 7.04 -10.30 26.48
N ALA A 484 7.26 -9.76 25.28
CA ALA A 484 6.40 -10.02 24.12
C ALA A 484 6.69 -11.40 23.49
N ASN A 485 5.67 -12.03 22.90
CA ASN A 485 5.88 -13.23 22.08
C ASN A 485 6.24 -12.82 20.65
N ILE A 486 7.48 -13.04 20.22
CA ILE A 486 7.96 -12.67 18.90
C ILE A 486 8.16 -13.91 18.03
N ASP A 487 7.66 -13.81 16.80
CA ASP A 487 7.94 -14.80 15.76
C ASP A 487 8.92 -14.23 14.73
N MET A 488 9.90 -15.04 14.34
CA MET A 488 10.60 -14.88 13.06
C MET A 488 9.78 -15.62 12.00
N VAL A 489 9.16 -14.92 11.06
CA VAL A 489 8.37 -15.55 9.99
C VAL A 489 9.22 -15.62 8.73
N LEU A 490 9.68 -16.83 8.42
CA LEU A 490 10.68 -17.12 7.40
C LEU A 490 10.03 -17.76 6.17
N GLY A 491 10.21 -17.14 5.01
CA GLY A 491 9.79 -17.66 3.71
C GLY A 491 10.92 -17.60 2.67
N PRO A 492 10.71 -18.14 1.47
CA PRO A 492 11.66 -17.98 0.36
C PRO A 492 11.63 -16.55 -0.20
N ASN A 493 12.76 -16.06 -0.71
CA ASN A 493 12.83 -14.76 -1.38
C ASN A 493 12.24 -14.84 -2.79
N SER A 494 10.92 -14.72 -2.88
CA SER A 494 10.13 -14.70 -4.11
C SER A 494 8.88 -13.85 -3.90
N ASP A 495 8.14 -13.54 -4.97
CA ASP A 495 6.88 -12.79 -4.83
C ASP A 495 5.84 -13.54 -3.97
N GLN A 496 5.78 -14.86 -4.09
CA GLN A 496 4.99 -15.75 -3.24
C GLN A 496 5.45 -15.69 -1.80
N GLY A 497 6.72 -16.02 -1.54
CA GLY A 497 7.22 -16.11 -0.18
C GLY A 497 7.09 -14.77 0.56
N PHE A 498 7.30 -13.65 -0.14
CA PHE A 498 7.11 -12.33 0.45
C PHE A 498 5.65 -12.00 0.77
N ALA A 499 4.69 -12.38 -0.10
CA ALA A 499 3.28 -12.26 0.22
C ALA A 499 2.86 -13.15 1.40
N ASP A 500 3.39 -14.37 1.43
CA ASP A 500 2.96 -15.43 2.35
C ASP A 500 3.51 -15.24 3.77
N VAL A 501 4.71 -14.67 3.95
CA VAL A 501 5.21 -14.29 5.29
C VAL A 501 4.41 -13.15 5.92
N PHE A 502 3.97 -12.17 5.13
CA PHE A 502 3.08 -11.11 5.61
C PHE A 502 1.69 -11.67 5.91
N GLU A 503 1.15 -12.49 5.02
CA GLU A 503 -0.13 -13.16 5.22
C GLU A 503 -0.12 -13.96 6.52
N ARG A 504 0.91 -14.77 6.75
CA ARG A 504 1.07 -15.60 7.94
C ARG A 504 1.23 -14.81 9.23
N SER A 505 1.86 -13.63 9.14
CA SER A 505 2.04 -12.69 10.26
C SER A 505 0.76 -11.96 10.59
N ILE A 506 -0.02 -11.61 9.56
CA ILE A 506 -1.31 -10.96 9.73
C ILE A 506 -2.30 -11.98 10.27
N PHE A 507 -2.50 -13.10 9.59
CA PHE A 507 -3.47 -14.16 9.86
C PHE A 507 -2.80 -15.40 10.47
N PRO A 508 -2.58 -15.42 11.79
CA PRO A 508 -1.98 -16.59 12.42
C PRO A 508 -2.93 -17.80 12.39
N LYS A 509 -2.34 -18.99 12.55
CA LYS A 509 -3.09 -20.26 12.58
C LYS A 509 -3.90 -20.38 13.87
N ASN A 510 -4.92 -21.23 13.86
CA ASN A 510 -5.76 -21.46 15.04
C ASN A 510 -4.92 -21.85 16.26
N GLY A 511 -5.17 -21.19 17.40
CA GLY A 511 -4.43 -21.38 18.65
C GLY A 511 -3.18 -20.52 18.81
N GLU A 512 -2.80 -19.76 17.78
CA GLU A 512 -1.70 -18.80 17.87
C GLU A 512 -2.18 -17.38 18.18
N ALA A 513 -1.32 -16.59 18.82
CA ALA A 513 -1.64 -15.22 19.18
C ALA A 513 -1.65 -14.29 17.96
N GLN A 514 -2.67 -13.44 17.88
CA GLN A 514 -2.72 -12.33 16.92
C GLN A 514 -1.55 -11.38 17.13
N LYS A 515 -0.82 -11.08 16.04
CA LYS A 515 0.25 -10.08 16.08
C LYS A 515 -0.37 -8.68 16.10
N SER A 516 0.16 -7.80 16.96
CA SER A 516 -0.19 -6.38 16.97
C SER A 516 0.81 -5.52 16.20
N VAL A 517 2.01 -6.05 15.95
CA VAL A 517 3.10 -5.35 15.26
C VAL A 517 3.91 -6.31 14.38
N VAL A 518 4.28 -5.87 13.18
CA VAL A 518 5.15 -6.59 12.24
C VAL A 518 6.29 -5.68 11.79
N SER A 519 7.53 -6.18 11.82
CA SER A 519 8.71 -5.52 11.26
C SER A 519 9.11 -6.15 9.93
N ALA A 520 9.52 -5.34 8.96
CA ALA A 520 10.00 -5.79 7.66
C ALA A 520 11.29 -5.04 7.27
N SER A 521 12.42 -5.73 7.37
CA SER A 521 13.76 -5.23 7.04
C SER A 521 14.23 -5.69 5.65
N TRP A 522 13.26 -6.02 4.79
CA TRP A 522 13.45 -6.53 3.43
C TRP A 522 12.74 -5.61 2.45
N GLY A 523 13.46 -5.16 1.42
CA GLY A 523 12.90 -4.28 0.41
C GLY A 523 13.71 -4.22 -0.89
N LEU A 524 13.08 -3.65 -1.91
CA LEU A 524 13.70 -3.24 -3.17
C LEU A 524 12.96 -2.01 -3.70
N GLY A 525 13.58 -1.27 -4.62
CA GLY A 525 12.93 -0.14 -5.27
C GLY A 525 11.57 -0.52 -5.86
N GLU A 526 10.55 0.29 -5.61
CA GLU A 526 9.15 -0.08 -5.89
C GLU A 526 8.88 -0.46 -7.36
N SER A 527 9.66 0.08 -8.31
CA SER A 527 9.57 -0.27 -9.73
C SER A 527 10.10 -1.65 -10.10
N LYS A 528 10.81 -2.33 -9.19
CA LYS A 528 11.29 -3.71 -9.39
C LYS A 528 10.22 -4.75 -9.06
N GLN A 529 9.14 -4.34 -8.39
CA GLN A 529 8.01 -5.20 -8.09
C GLN A 529 7.06 -5.31 -9.30
N THR A 530 6.43 -6.46 -9.47
CA THR A 530 5.35 -6.59 -10.46
C THR A 530 4.09 -5.88 -9.98
N PRO A 531 3.23 -5.38 -10.89
CA PRO A 531 1.92 -4.85 -10.52
C PRO A 531 1.10 -5.83 -9.69
N GLN A 532 1.17 -7.13 -9.99
CA GLN A 532 0.49 -8.16 -9.22
C GLN A 532 1.01 -8.30 -7.80
N ALA A 533 2.33 -8.32 -7.60
CA ALA A 533 2.93 -8.41 -6.25
C ALA A 533 2.59 -7.16 -5.42
N LEU A 534 2.72 -5.97 -6.01
CA LEU A 534 2.34 -4.70 -5.37
C LEU A 534 0.87 -4.70 -4.95
N ASN A 535 -0.05 -5.06 -5.86
CA ASN A 535 -1.47 -5.11 -5.56
C ASN A 535 -1.79 -6.15 -4.47
N THR A 536 -1.14 -7.32 -4.50
CA THR A 536 -1.35 -8.38 -3.51
C THR A 536 -0.94 -7.93 -2.12
N LEU A 537 0.28 -7.39 -1.97
CA LEU A 537 0.82 -6.93 -0.71
C LEU A 537 0.10 -5.67 -0.21
N SER A 538 -0.24 -4.73 -1.10
CA SER A 538 -1.02 -3.54 -0.73
C SER A 538 -2.42 -3.88 -0.21
N ILE A 539 -3.04 -4.95 -0.73
CA ILE A 539 -4.26 -5.48 -0.13
C ILE A 539 -3.94 -6.06 1.25
N ALA A 540 -2.93 -6.92 1.39
CA ALA A 540 -2.54 -7.50 2.67
C ALA A 540 -2.29 -6.43 3.75
N PHE A 541 -1.65 -5.31 3.42
CA PHE A 541 -1.42 -4.20 4.36
C PHE A 541 -2.69 -3.44 4.75
N ARG A 542 -3.70 -3.37 3.88
CA ARG A 542 -5.06 -2.94 4.28
C ARG A 542 -5.70 -3.94 5.23
N GLN A 543 -5.54 -5.24 4.99
CA GLN A 543 -6.06 -6.27 5.90
C GLN A 543 -5.39 -6.15 7.28
N ALA A 544 -4.07 -5.96 7.32
CA ALA A 544 -3.30 -5.67 8.52
C ALA A 544 -3.87 -4.45 9.26
N THR A 545 -4.06 -3.33 8.56
CA THR A 545 -4.62 -2.09 9.12
C THR A 545 -6.00 -2.33 9.75
N ILE A 546 -6.91 -2.99 9.02
CA ILE A 546 -8.27 -3.28 9.49
C ILE A 546 -8.27 -4.18 10.74
N ARG A 547 -7.31 -5.10 10.81
CA ARG A 547 -7.12 -6.04 11.92
C ARG A 547 -6.23 -5.49 13.05
N GLY A 548 -5.74 -4.25 12.90
CA GLY A 548 -4.93 -3.54 13.88
C GLY A 548 -3.49 -4.04 14.02
N VAL A 549 -2.98 -4.67 12.97
CA VAL A 549 -1.57 -5.03 12.85
C VAL A 549 -0.83 -3.82 12.28
N GLN A 550 0.11 -3.27 13.05
CA GLN A 550 0.94 -2.14 12.65
C GLN A 550 2.20 -2.67 11.96
N ILE A 551 2.50 -2.20 10.76
CA ILE A 551 3.65 -2.67 9.97
C ILE A 551 4.69 -1.56 9.87
N PHE A 552 5.92 -1.88 10.26
CA PHE A 552 7.09 -1.02 10.10
C PHE A 552 8.03 -1.61 9.06
N ALA A 553 8.54 -0.79 8.15
CA ALA A 553 9.52 -1.23 7.16
C ALA A 553 10.68 -0.25 7.03
N GLY A 554 11.90 -0.77 6.90
CA GLY A 554 13.09 0.05 6.63
C GLY A 554 12.92 0.78 5.29
N ALA A 555 13.26 2.06 5.24
CA ALA A 555 13.08 2.90 4.05
C ALA A 555 14.10 2.62 2.92
N GLY A 556 15.15 1.84 3.20
CA GLY A 556 16.24 1.51 2.29
C GLY A 556 17.59 2.06 2.77
N ASP A 557 18.68 1.58 2.16
CA ASP A 557 20.05 1.92 2.56
C ASP A 557 20.91 2.50 1.41
N ASN A 558 20.26 2.80 0.28
CA ASN A 558 20.88 3.23 -0.96
C ASN A 558 20.55 4.69 -1.32
N GLY A 559 20.26 5.52 -0.31
CA GLY A 559 19.88 6.91 -0.52
C GLY A 559 18.55 7.07 -1.27
N ALA A 560 18.40 8.18 -1.98
CA ALA A 560 17.19 8.46 -2.78
C ALA A 560 17.01 7.56 -4.01
N ARG A 561 18.03 6.77 -4.38
CA ARG A 561 18.08 5.97 -5.61
C ARG A 561 18.12 4.48 -5.30
N SER A 562 16.98 3.94 -4.88
CA SER A 562 16.84 2.49 -4.64
C SER A 562 17.02 1.62 -5.89
N VAL A 563 16.98 2.21 -7.09
CA VAL A 563 17.39 1.59 -8.35
C VAL A 563 18.31 2.55 -9.08
N SER A 564 19.37 2.03 -9.71
CA SER A 564 20.36 2.83 -10.44
C SER A 564 19.69 3.90 -11.31
N ASN A 565 20.05 5.16 -11.07
CA ASN A 565 19.53 6.36 -11.75
C ASN A 565 18.03 6.66 -11.62
N ILE A 566 17.30 6.04 -10.69
CA ILE A 566 15.87 6.29 -10.47
C ILE A 566 15.64 6.74 -9.03
N HIS A 567 15.16 7.97 -8.84
CA HIS A 567 14.73 8.50 -7.55
C HIS A 567 13.37 7.92 -7.18
N GLN A 568 13.37 6.97 -6.26
CA GLN A 568 12.16 6.34 -5.75
C GLN A 568 12.43 5.68 -4.38
N PRO A 569 11.42 5.59 -3.52
CA PRO A 569 11.51 4.82 -2.29
C PRO A 569 11.50 3.31 -2.56
N GLU A 570 11.87 2.54 -1.53
CA GLU A 570 11.74 1.08 -1.53
C GLU A 570 10.34 0.64 -1.09
N PHE A 571 9.91 -0.49 -1.65
CA PHE A 571 8.73 -1.24 -1.22
C PHE A 571 9.20 -2.34 -0.26
N PRO A 572 8.54 -2.56 0.90
CA PRO A 572 7.17 -2.16 1.24
C PRO A 572 7.01 -0.80 1.94
N ALA A 573 8.10 -0.11 2.29
CA ALA A 573 8.02 1.20 2.96
C ALA A 573 7.22 2.25 2.16
N SER A 574 7.19 2.15 0.83
CA SER A 574 6.42 3.06 -0.03
C SER A 574 4.89 2.83 -0.02
N ASP A 575 4.39 1.73 0.54
CA ASP A 575 2.95 1.52 0.66
C ASP A 575 2.33 2.48 1.72
N PRO A 576 1.18 3.13 1.44
CA PRO A 576 0.53 4.03 2.39
C PRO A 576 0.06 3.38 3.71
N HIS A 577 -0.06 2.06 3.78
CA HIS A 577 -0.48 1.33 4.97
C HIS A 577 0.68 0.78 5.81
N VAL A 578 1.93 1.03 5.39
CA VAL A 578 3.15 0.68 6.09
C VAL A 578 3.79 1.96 6.63
N THR A 579 4.30 1.93 7.85
CA THR A 579 5.09 3.03 8.41
C THR A 579 6.55 2.84 7.97
N GLY A 580 7.01 3.70 7.05
CA GLY A 580 8.38 3.68 6.56
C GLY A 580 9.34 4.30 7.58
N VAL A 581 10.42 3.60 7.91
CA VAL A 581 11.41 4.02 8.91
C VAL A 581 12.72 4.40 8.24
N GLY A 582 13.06 5.69 8.30
CA GLY A 582 14.32 6.22 7.81
C GLY A 582 15.46 6.13 8.82
N GLY A 583 16.62 6.62 8.39
CA GLY A 583 17.88 6.49 9.09
C GLY A 583 18.52 7.82 9.48
N LEU A 584 18.99 7.86 10.72
CA LEU A 584 19.69 8.98 11.34
C LEU A 584 21.08 8.55 11.79
N LYS A 585 21.99 9.51 11.87
CA LYS A 585 23.20 9.37 12.66
C LYS A 585 22.94 9.98 14.04
N MET A 586 22.77 9.13 15.06
CA MET A 586 22.55 9.57 16.44
C MET A 586 23.81 9.34 17.26
N VAL A 587 24.33 10.40 17.86
CA VAL A 587 25.50 10.34 18.75
C VAL A 587 25.03 10.60 20.17
N LEU A 588 25.35 9.68 21.08
CA LEU A 588 25.03 9.78 22.50
C LEU A 588 26.29 10.19 23.29
N GLY A 589 26.13 11.14 24.21
CA GLY A 589 27.17 11.46 25.17
C GLY A 589 27.37 10.36 26.23
N PRO A 590 28.43 10.45 27.06
CA PRO A 590 28.70 9.47 28.12
C PRO A 590 27.59 9.32 29.17
N ASP A 591 26.68 10.30 29.29
CA ASP A 591 25.50 10.26 30.16
C ASP A 591 24.29 9.58 29.50
N GLY A 592 24.44 9.05 28.28
CA GLY A 592 23.40 8.40 27.50
C GLY A 592 22.42 9.35 26.82
N LYS A 593 22.65 10.67 26.88
CA LYS A 593 21.77 11.66 26.23
C LYS A 593 22.19 11.94 24.80
N MET A 594 21.21 12.35 24.00
CA MET A 594 21.42 12.76 22.62
C MET A 594 22.33 14.00 22.55
N GLN A 595 23.47 13.88 21.87
CA GLN A 595 24.40 14.99 21.64
C GLN A 595 24.18 15.61 20.25
N SER A 596 24.04 14.79 19.22
CA SER A 596 23.80 15.24 17.85
C SER A 596 22.96 14.24 17.07
N VAL A 597 22.09 14.77 16.21
CA VAL A 597 21.26 13.99 15.28
C VAL A 597 21.31 14.65 13.90
N THR A 598 21.68 13.88 12.88
CA THR A 598 21.65 14.31 11.48
C THR A 598 21.06 13.21 10.61
N THR A 599 20.69 13.52 9.37
CA THR A 599 20.40 12.48 8.37
C THR A 599 21.56 11.50 8.27
N TRP A 600 21.26 10.19 8.19
CA TRP A 600 22.29 9.19 7.92
C TRP A 600 22.70 9.23 6.45
N ASN A 601 23.94 9.65 6.21
CA ASN A 601 24.62 9.52 4.92
C ASN A 601 26.13 9.35 5.14
N GLU A 602 26.63 8.17 4.82
CA GLU A 602 28.04 7.76 4.91
C GLU A 602 28.60 7.37 3.52
N GLY A 603 27.94 7.80 2.44
CA GLY A 603 28.34 7.56 1.05
C GLY A 603 27.16 7.20 0.14
N GLU A 604 27.43 7.09 -1.16
CA GLU A 604 26.40 6.86 -2.19
C GLU A 604 25.58 5.58 -1.98
N SER A 605 26.22 4.52 -1.47
CA SER A 605 25.61 3.22 -1.21
C SER A 605 25.39 2.94 0.29
N SER A 606 25.46 3.97 1.14
CA SER A 606 25.32 3.85 2.59
C SER A 606 24.65 5.10 3.15
N SER A 607 23.37 5.25 2.84
CA SER A 607 22.58 6.42 3.19
C SER A 607 21.11 6.03 3.36
N THR A 608 20.38 6.74 4.23
CA THR A 608 18.95 6.47 4.42
C THR A 608 18.17 6.52 3.11
N GLY A 609 17.34 5.51 2.89
CA GLY A 609 16.34 5.52 1.84
C GLY A 609 15.29 6.59 2.12
N GLY A 610 14.67 7.09 1.05
CA GLY A 610 13.65 8.13 1.15
C GLY A 610 13.44 8.86 -0.17
N GLY A 611 12.25 9.38 -0.36
CA GLY A 611 11.86 10.05 -1.60
C GLY A 611 10.35 10.09 -1.80
N VAL A 612 9.92 10.28 -3.03
CA VAL A 612 8.51 10.38 -3.40
C VAL A 612 8.16 9.25 -4.36
N SER A 613 7.17 8.43 -4.00
CA SER A 613 6.73 7.29 -4.79
C SER A 613 6.24 7.71 -6.18
N ARG A 614 6.59 6.91 -7.19
CA ARG A 614 6.12 6.97 -8.57
C ARG A 614 4.88 6.09 -8.78
N ILE A 615 4.64 5.15 -7.88
CA ILE A 615 3.55 4.16 -7.94
C ILE A 615 2.38 4.58 -7.04
N PHE A 616 2.64 4.85 -5.77
CA PHE A 616 1.61 5.18 -4.79
C PHE A 616 1.35 6.69 -4.78
N ARG A 617 0.08 7.05 -4.97
CA ARG A 617 -0.37 8.44 -4.93
C ARG A 617 -0.19 9.02 -3.53
N LEU A 618 0.00 10.34 -3.45
CA LEU A 618 0.03 11.08 -2.19
C LEU A 618 -1.27 10.79 -1.38
N PRO A 619 -1.18 10.09 -0.23
CA PRO A 619 -2.36 9.72 0.54
C PRO A 619 -2.95 10.95 1.24
N TRP A 620 -4.26 10.90 1.52
CA TRP A 620 -5.00 12.06 2.02
C TRP A 620 -4.46 12.60 3.36
N TRP A 621 -3.90 11.72 4.19
CA TRP A 621 -3.35 12.06 5.51
C TRP A 621 -1.95 12.68 5.44
N GLN A 622 -1.25 12.60 4.30
CA GLN A 622 0.08 13.18 4.11
C GLN A 622 0.06 14.51 3.35
N ARG A 623 -1.12 14.98 2.91
CA ARG A 623 -1.25 16.15 2.03
C ARG A 623 -0.72 17.44 2.65
N ASP A 624 -0.89 17.58 3.96
CA ASP A 624 -0.50 18.80 4.69
C ASP A 624 0.96 18.75 5.16
N ALA A 625 1.70 17.67 4.82
CA ALA A 625 3.11 17.51 5.16
C ALA A 625 4.07 18.21 4.17
N ASN A 626 3.55 18.89 3.15
CA ASN A 626 4.34 19.56 2.10
C ASN A 626 5.32 18.62 1.36
N VAL A 627 4.88 17.38 1.08
CA VAL A 627 5.66 16.42 0.29
C VAL A 627 6.01 17.04 -1.08
N PRO A 628 7.29 17.08 -1.48
CA PRO A 628 7.68 17.62 -2.78
C PRO A 628 7.22 16.69 -3.90
N ASN A 629 7.36 17.14 -5.14
CA ASN A 629 7.19 16.25 -6.27
C ASN A 629 8.40 15.31 -6.40
N ASN A 630 8.18 14.14 -7.00
CA ASN A 630 9.26 13.22 -7.34
C ASN A 630 10.25 13.88 -8.32
N ILE A 631 11.56 13.72 -8.06
CA ILE A 631 12.64 14.40 -8.80
C ILE A 631 12.61 14.06 -10.29
N ASP A 632 12.38 12.78 -10.63
CA ASP A 632 12.45 12.32 -12.03
C ASP A 632 11.17 12.60 -12.81
N THR A 633 10.02 12.45 -12.16
CA THR A 633 8.71 12.50 -12.85
C THR A 633 8.02 13.85 -12.73
N GLY A 634 8.43 14.71 -11.79
CA GLY A 634 7.77 15.99 -11.49
C GLY A 634 6.35 15.84 -10.94
N LYS A 635 5.95 14.64 -10.52
CA LYS A 635 4.58 14.33 -10.05
C LYS A 635 4.52 14.12 -8.53
N PRO A 636 3.37 14.40 -7.88
CA PRO A 636 3.17 14.11 -6.47
C PRO A 636 2.97 12.60 -6.22
N GLY A 637 3.41 12.12 -5.06
CA GLY A 637 3.32 10.71 -4.64
C GLY A 637 3.44 10.54 -3.12
N ARG A 638 3.32 9.31 -2.63
CA ARG A 638 3.56 8.97 -1.22
C ARG A 638 5.02 9.30 -0.86
N GLY A 639 5.22 10.19 0.09
CA GLY A 639 6.57 10.56 0.56
C GLY A 639 7.07 9.56 1.61
N VAL A 640 8.33 9.12 1.53
CA VAL A 640 9.01 8.20 2.47
C VAL A 640 10.30 8.87 2.95
N PRO A 641 10.75 8.68 4.20
CA PRO A 641 10.12 7.89 5.27
C PRO A 641 8.98 8.62 6.00
N ASP A 642 8.32 7.95 6.95
CA ASP A 642 7.34 8.57 7.85
C ASP A 642 8.00 9.09 9.12
N ILE A 643 8.88 8.29 9.72
CA ILE A 643 9.66 8.59 10.93
C ILE A 643 11.06 8.01 10.78
N SER A 644 12.03 8.43 11.60
CA SER A 644 13.40 7.93 11.51
C SER A 644 14.04 7.69 12.88
N THR A 645 15.05 6.81 12.91
CA THR A 645 15.87 6.54 14.10
C THR A 645 17.30 6.21 13.67
N ASN A 646 18.18 5.92 14.64
CA ASN A 646 19.57 5.59 14.40
C ASN A 646 19.72 4.43 13.40
N ALA A 647 20.51 4.67 12.35
CA ALA A 647 20.82 3.70 11.30
C ALA A 647 22.27 3.84 10.83
N ALA A 648 22.99 4.90 11.21
CA ALA A 648 24.37 5.05 10.74
C ALA A 648 25.26 3.92 11.26
N LYS A 649 26.12 3.40 10.39
CA LYS A 649 27.03 2.29 10.74
C LYS A 649 28.08 2.75 11.75
N SER A 650 28.53 4.01 11.66
CA SER A 650 29.42 4.61 12.65
C SER A 650 28.84 4.66 14.06
N THR A 651 27.52 4.68 14.18
CA THR A 651 26.79 4.67 15.47
C THR A 651 25.91 3.42 15.58
N GLY A 652 26.28 2.32 14.90
CA GLY A 652 25.43 1.15 14.71
C GLY A 652 25.17 0.33 15.97
N PHE A 653 24.59 -0.84 15.77
CA PHE A 653 24.17 -1.75 16.84
C PHE A 653 25.02 -3.02 16.86
N PRO A 654 25.41 -3.51 18.04
CA PRO A 654 26.11 -4.78 18.14
C PRO A 654 25.14 -5.94 17.83
N VAL A 655 25.63 -6.94 17.11
CA VAL A 655 24.96 -8.23 16.89
C VAL A 655 25.98 -9.37 17.00
N ARG A 656 25.51 -10.60 17.20
CA ARG A 656 26.34 -11.81 17.13
C ARG A 656 25.79 -12.79 16.11
N VAL A 657 26.64 -13.19 15.16
CA VAL A 657 26.27 -14.12 14.07
C VAL A 657 27.40 -15.10 13.82
N GLY A 658 27.12 -16.41 13.91
CA GLY A 658 28.11 -17.46 13.67
C GLY A 658 29.31 -17.36 14.63
N GLY A 659 29.06 -16.94 15.88
CA GLY A 659 30.08 -16.68 16.89
C GLY A 659 30.91 -15.40 16.68
N GLN A 660 30.61 -14.57 15.67
CA GLN A 660 31.31 -13.31 15.41
C GLN A 660 30.51 -12.12 15.91
N ASP A 661 31.20 -11.17 16.56
CA ASP A 661 30.60 -9.91 16.99
C ASP A 661 30.78 -8.84 15.91
N LEU A 662 29.67 -8.23 15.51
CA LEU A 662 29.61 -7.25 14.42
C LEU A 662 28.90 -5.98 14.89
N VAL A 663 29.17 -4.86 14.22
CA VAL A 663 28.38 -3.63 14.38
C VAL A 663 27.65 -3.34 13.07
N ILE A 664 26.34 -3.17 13.17
CA ILE A 664 25.42 -3.10 12.04
C ILE A 664 24.65 -1.78 12.09
N GLY A 665 24.68 -1.03 10.99
CA GLY A 665 23.74 0.05 10.69
C GLY A 665 22.70 -0.39 9.67
N GLY A 666 22.00 0.57 9.09
CA GLY A 666 20.92 0.35 8.13
C GLY A 666 19.55 0.71 8.70
N THR A 667 18.63 1.08 7.81
CA THR A 667 17.22 1.31 8.15
C THR A 667 16.56 0.03 8.65
N SER A 668 17.12 -1.15 8.32
CA SER A 668 16.78 -2.42 8.96
C SER A 668 16.89 -2.40 10.48
N ALA A 669 17.78 -1.62 11.09
CA ALA A 669 17.84 -1.54 12.55
C ALA A 669 16.68 -0.71 13.13
N GLY A 670 16.12 0.21 12.33
CA GLY A 670 15.09 1.13 12.76
C GLY A 670 13.69 0.54 12.79
N ALA A 671 13.31 -0.26 11.78
CA ALA A 671 12.02 -0.94 11.72
C ALA A 671 11.71 -1.81 12.97
N PRO A 672 12.59 -2.74 13.40
CA PRO A 672 12.38 -3.56 14.59
C PRO A 672 12.48 -2.74 15.89
N LEU A 673 13.24 -1.65 15.90
CA LEU A 673 13.30 -0.72 17.04
C LEU A 673 11.95 -0.04 17.28
N TYR A 674 11.31 0.49 16.23
CA TYR A 674 9.95 1.04 16.31
C TYR A 674 8.89 -0.04 16.53
N ALA A 675 9.10 -1.26 16.03
CA ALA A 675 8.22 -2.38 16.33
C ALA A 675 8.25 -2.71 17.84
N GLY A 676 9.44 -2.71 18.46
CA GLY A 676 9.64 -2.85 19.90
C GLY A 676 8.98 -1.73 20.72
N LEU A 677 9.06 -0.48 20.26
CA LEU A 677 8.31 0.64 20.85
C LEU A 677 6.80 0.35 20.87
N MET A 678 6.24 -0.02 19.72
CA MET A 678 4.80 -0.23 19.61
C MET A 678 4.30 -1.43 20.41
N LEU A 679 5.11 -2.47 20.61
CA LEU A 679 4.77 -3.54 21.55
C LEU A 679 4.67 -3.02 22.98
N ASN A 680 5.58 -2.16 23.42
CA ASN A 680 5.48 -1.56 24.74
C ASN A 680 4.28 -0.62 24.88
N ILE A 681 4.05 0.24 23.88
CA ILE A 681 2.88 1.14 23.86
C ILE A 681 1.58 0.35 23.86
N ASN A 682 1.45 -0.68 23.03
CA ASN A 682 0.24 -1.51 22.96
C ASN A 682 0.00 -2.26 24.29
N SER A 683 1.07 -2.69 24.97
CA SER A 683 0.97 -3.28 26.32
C SER A 683 0.44 -2.28 27.34
N GLU A 684 1.00 -1.07 27.36
CA GLU A 684 0.57 0.02 28.26
C GLU A 684 -0.86 0.50 27.97
N LEU A 685 -1.28 0.53 26.71
CA LEU A 685 -2.67 0.80 26.31
C LEU A 685 -3.60 -0.31 26.80
N ALA A 686 -3.22 -1.58 26.61
CA ALA A 686 -4.02 -2.71 27.06
C ALA A 686 -4.19 -2.72 28.59
N ALA A 687 -3.14 -2.42 29.35
CA ALA A 687 -3.20 -2.27 30.81
C ALA A 687 -4.15 -1.14 31.25
N ALA A 688 -4.33 -0.11 30.41
CA ALA A 688 -5.30 0.97 30.59
C ALA A 688 -6.70 0.68 30.01
N GLY A 689 -6.95 -0.53 29.50
CA GLY A 689 -8.24 -0.89 28.88
C GLY A 689 -8.46 -0.25 27.52
N HIS A 690 -7.40 0.01 26.76
CA HIS A 690 -7.44 0.63 25.43
C HIS A 690 -6.94 -0.31 24.34
N ASN A 691 -7.57 -0.21 23.16
CA ASN A 691 -7.12 -0.91 21.96
C ASN A 691 -5.95 -0.16 21.29
N PRO A 692 -5.06 -0.88 20.57
CA PRO A 692 -4.02 -0.29 19.72
C PRO A 692 -4.58 0.78 18.78
N ILE A 693 -3.80 1.82 18.48
CA ILE A 693 -4.21 2.85 17.52
C ILE A 693 -3.94 2.37 16.09
N THR A 694 -5.02 2.29 15.31
CA THR A 694 -4.99 1.94 13.89
C THR A 694 -6.06 2.75 13.14
N PRO A 695 -5.79 3.23 11.90
CA PRO A 695 -4.49 3.22 11.21
C PRO A 695 -3.45 4.16 11.85
N LEU A 696 -2.18 3.74 11.90
CA LEU A 696 -1.10 4.50 12.55
C LEU A 696 -0.67 5.74 11.76
N ASN A 697 -0.40 5.62 10.46
CA ASN A 697 0.06 6.75 9.63
C ASN A 697 -0.90 7.96 9.69
N PRO A 698 -2.23 7.83 9.49
CA PRO A 698 -3.14 8.95 9.65
C PRO A 698 -3.12 9.59 11.05
N TRP A 699 -2.82 8.80 12.09
CA TRP A 699 -2.67 9.34 13.45
C TRP A 699 -1.39 10.13 13.60
N LEU A 700 -0.25 9.63 13.11
CA LEU A 700 1.06 10.31 13.18
C LEU A 700 1.03 11.69 12.50
N TYR A 701 0.35 11.80 11.35
CA TYR A 701 0.27 13.05 10.58
C TYR A 701 -0.86 13.98 11.03
N ALA A 702 -1.63 13.62 12.06
CA ALA A 702 -2.66 14.51 12.58
C ALA A 702 -2.01 15.75 13.25
N PRO A 703 -2.51 16.99 13.03
CA PRO A 703 -1.88 18.20 13.57
C PRO A 703 -1.64 18.19 15.09
N ALA A 704 -2.52 17.49 15.83
CA ALA A 704 -2.41 17.31 17.27
C ALA A 704 -1.14 16.57 17.72
N GLN A 705 -0.46 15.86 16.81
CA GLN A 705 0.74 15.06 17.08
C GLN A 705 2.05 15.77 16.72
N SER A 706 1.98 17.01 16.21
CA SER A 706 3.18 17.75 15.79
C SER A 706 4.27 17.88 16.86
N ASN A 707 3.90 17.91 18.15
CA ASN A 707 4.84 18.00 19.27
C ASN A 707 5.49 16.65 19.67
N LEU A 708 5.14 15.55 19.02
CA LEU A 708 5.72 14.23 19.31
C LEU A 708 7.09 14.04 18.63
N PHE A 709 7.41 14.87 17.65
CA PHE A 709 8.53 14.66 16.77
C PHE A 709 9.65 15.66 17.02
N HIS A 710 10.87 15.15 16.95
CA HIS A 710 12.09 15.93 16.94
C HIS A 710 12.58 16.03 15.49
N ASP A 711 12.34 17.20 14.91
CA ASP A 711 12.66 17.56 13.53
C ASP A 711 14.18 17.53 13.28
N VAL A 712 14.60 16.86 12.20
CA VAL A 712 16.00 16.76 11.79
C VAL A 712 16.18 17.54 10.51
N THR A 713 16.86 18.68 10.61
CA THR A 713 16.91 19.68 9.53
C THR A 713 18.25 19.74 8.79
N THR A 714 19.15 18.77 9.03
CA THR A 714 20.52 18.78 8.49
C THR A 714 20.94 17.44 7.92
N GLY A 715 21.51 17.49 6.71
CA GLY A 715 21.96 16.33 5.95
C GLY A 715 21.10 16.08 4.71
N ASN A 716 21.45 15.04 3.96
CA ASN A 716 20.77 14.65 2.73
C ASN A 716 20.91 13.15 2.50
N ASN A 717 20.18 12.61 1.53
CA ASN A 717 20.29 11.21 1.13
C ASN A 717 20.75 11.01 -0.32
N ASN A 718 21.63 11.89 -0.82
CA ASN A 718 22.13 11.89 -2.21
C ASN A 718 21.04 12.12 -3.27
N GLY A 719 19.96 12.81 -2.91
CA GLY A 719 18.92 13.26 -3.85
C GLY A 719 17.95 14.27 -3.24
N TYR A 720 17.56 14.06 -1.99
CA TYR A 720 16.74 15.00 -1.22
C TYR A 720 17.55 15.55 -0.03
N GLU A 721 17.21 16.77 0.38
CA GLU A 721 17.80 17.47 1.53
C GLU A 721 16.84 17.43 2.71
N ALA A 722 17.38 17.32 3.93
CA ALA A 722 16.62 17.50 5.15
C ALA A 722 16.21 18.97 5.33
N GLY A 723 15.09 19.21 5.99
CA GLY A 723 14.53 20.54 6.12
C GLY A 723 13.49 20.63 7.22
N ARG A 724 12.97 21.83 7.46
CA ARG A 724 11.96 22.02 8.51
C ARG A 724 10.66 21.28 8.17
N GLY A 725 10.17 20.50 9.13
CA GLY A 725 8.93 19.73 9.00
C GLY A 725 9.19 18.37 8.38
N TRP A 726 8.20 17.83 7.65
CA TRP A 726 8.40 16.57 6.97
C TRP A 726 9.37 16.73 5.79
N ASP A 727 10.35 15.84 5.66
CA ASP A 727 11.25 15.80 4.51
C ASP A 727 11.47 14.37 3.96
N PRO A 728 11.85 14.19 2.68
CA PRO A 728 12.05 12.87 2.07
C PRO A 728 13.35 12.15 2.47
N THR A 729 14.00 12.57 3.57
CA THR A 729 15.18 11.92 4.13
C THR A 729 14.91 11.38 5.53
N THR A 730 14.27 12.17 6.41
CA THR A 730 14.03 11.83 7.82
C THR A 730 12.55 11.76 8.19
N GLY A 731 11.65 12.09 7.26
CA GLY A 731 10.21 12.05 7.48
C GLY A 731 9.80 13.13 8.47
N LEU A 732 8.95 12.78 9.44
CA LEU A 732 8.59 13.68 10.55
C LEU A 732 9.74 13.90 11.55
N GLY A 733 10.89 13.23 11.37
CA GLY A 733 11.98 13.16 12.33
C GLY A 733 11.86 11.94 13.23
N TRP A 734 12.43 12.03 14.43
CA TRP A 734 12.36 10.94 15.41
C TRP A 734 11.33 11.21 16.51
N VAL A 735 10.78 10.14 17.08
CA VAL A 735 9.61 10.20 17.98
C VAL A 735 10.03 10.19 19.43
N ASP A 736 9.46 11.08 20.25
CA ASP A 736 9.45 10.94 21.71
C ASP A 736 8.42 9.86 22.11
N GLY A 737 8.92 8.70 22.55
CA GLY A 737 8.08 7.54 22.81
C GLY A 737 7.10 7.72 23.98
N GLN A 738 7.49 8.48 25.01
CA GLN A 738 6.66 8.73 26.19
C GLN A 738 5.54 9.72 25.84
N ALA A 739 5.87 10.81 25.14
CA ALA A 739 4.87 11.74 24.63
C ALA A 739 3.88 11.05 23.69
N MET A 740 4.37 10.13 22.85
CA MET A 740 3.52 9.31 21.99
C MET A 740 2.54 8.48 22.81
N LEU A 741 3.00 7.73 23.82
CA LEU A 741 2.13 6.94 24.71
C LEU A 741 1.05 7.79 25.39
N GLU A 742 1.43 8.95 25.94
CA GLU A 742 0.52 9.87 26.61
C GLU A 742 -0.55 10.41 25.66
N SER A 743 -0.15 10.82 24.45
CA SER A 743 -1.09 11.26 23.42
C SER A 743 -2.06 10.13 23.03
N MET A 744 -1.58 8.89 22.89
CA MET A 744 -2.42 7.74 22.59
C MET A 744 -3.43 7.43 23.70
N LYS A 745 -3.02 7.48 24.98
CA LYS A 745 -3.92 7.31 26.14
C LYS A 745 -5.00 8.40 26.17
N ASN A 746 -4.63 9.65 25.90
CA ASN A 746 -5.57 10.78 25.86
C ASN A 746 -6.57 10.66 24.71
N TYR A 747 -6.09 10.29 23.51
CA TYR A 747 -6.93 10.08 22.33
C TYR A 747 -8.02 9.04 22.59
N ARG A 748 -7.68 7.93 23.26
CA ARG A 748 -8.63 6.86 23.62
C ARG A 748 -9.59 7.26 24.73
N SER A 749 -9.11 7.99 25.73
CA SER A 749 -9.96 8.51 26.81
C SER A 749 -11.04 9.47 26.30
N ALA A 750 -10.68 10.38 25.39
CA ALA A 750 -11.63 11.29 24.76
C ALA A 750 -12.66 10.57 23.86
N ALA A 751 -12.23 9.55 23.12
CA ALA A 751 -13.13 8.75 22.31
C ALA A 751 -14.16 7.97 23.15
N ASN A 752 -13.77 7.52 24.35
CA ASN A 752 -14.66 6.80 25.27
C ASN A 752 -15.66 7.72 25.96
N SER A 753 -15.28 8.95 26.33
CA SER A 753 -16.19 9.91 26.98
C SER A 753 -17.31 10.38 26.05
N ILE A 754 -17.02 10.57 24.76
CA ILE A 754 -18.04 10.89 23.74
C ILE A 754 -19.10 9.78 23.66
N LYS A 755 -18.69 8.51 23.68
CA LYS A 755 -19.64 7.37 23.64
C LYS A 755 -20.54 7.30 24.86
N VAL A 756 -20.03 7.61 26.05
CA VAL A 756 -20.83 7.63 27.29
C VAL A 756 -21.84 8.78 27.26
N ALA A 757 -21.44 9.95 26.75
CA ALA A 757 -22.34 11.09 26.59
C ALA A 757 -23.46 10.80 25.57
N ASP A 758 -23.14 10.20 24.42
CA ASP A 758 -24.12 9.77 23.41
C ASP A 758 -25.10 8.72 23.98
N PHE A 759 -24.59 7.77 24.77
CA PHE A 759 -25.41 6.77 25.45
C PHE A 759 -26.33 7.40 26.49
N MET A 760 -25.82 8.29 27.35
CA MET A 760 -26.64 8.99 28.37
C MET A 760 -27.67 9.93 27.75
N GLY A 761 -27.34 10.61 26.64
CA GLY A 761 -28.29 11.44 25.90
C GLY A 761 -29.43 10.62 25.26
N SER A 762 -29.17 9.36 24.89
CA SER A 762 -30.20 8.44 24.40
C SER A 762 -31.09 7.86 25.52
N VAL A 763 -30.57 7.78 26.75
CA VAL A 763 -31.32 7.32 27.93
C VAL A 763 -32.14 8.46 28.56
N SER A 764 -31.73 9.72 28.41
CA SER A 764 -32.48 10.88 28.92
C SER A 764 -33.66 11.31 28.04
N SER A 765 -33.86 10.72 26.85
CA SER A 765 -34.98 11.07 25.96
C SER A 765 -36.25 10.22 26.15
N THR A 766 -36.33 9.40 27.18
CA THR A 766 -37.56 8.67 27.56
C THR A 766 -38.10 9.12 28.92
N ASN A 767 -38.54 10.38 29.01
CA ASN A 767 -39.75 10.77 29.76
C ASN A 767 -39.99 12.30 29.71
N PRO A 768 -41.03 12.75 29.02
CA PRO A 768 -41.85 13.86 29.48
C PRO A 768 -43.12 13.27 30.10
N GLY A 769 -43.22 13.41 31.43
CA GLY A 769 -44.36 12.98 32.21
C GLY A 769 -45.68 13.59 31.71
N GLN A 770 -46.72 12.76 31.79
CA GLN A 770 -48.10 13.22 31.77
C GLN A 770 -48.35 14.12 32.97
N ASP A 771 -48.58 15.41 32.73
CA ASP A 771 -49.20 16.30 33.69
C ASP A 771 -50.72 16.28 33.47
N HIS A 772 -51.44 15.63 34.39
CA HIS A 772 -52.89 15.74 34.53
C HIS A 772 -53.24 16.32 35.92
N SER A 773 -53.17 17.65 36.00
CA SER A 773 -54.25 18.51 36.50
C SER A 773 -54.53 18.64 38.02
N LYS A 774 -54.74 19.93 38.37
CA LYS A 774 -55.58 20.55 39.44
C LYS A 774 -54.92 20.87 40.79
N ARG A 775 -54.60 22.16 41.01
CA ARG A 775 -55.54 23.19 41.52
C ARG A 775 -55.02 24.59 41.27
#